data_AF-A0A3D4PHU5-F1
#
_entry.id   AF-A0A3D4PHU5-F1
#
_cell.length_a   1.000
_cell.length_b   1.000
_cell.length_c   1.000
_cell.angle_alpha   90.00
_cell.angle_beta   90.00
_cell.angle_gamma   90.00
#
_symmetry.space_group_name_H-M   'P 1'
#
loop_
_entity.id
_entity.type
_entity.pdbx_description
1 polymer ?
#
loop_
_entity_poly.entity_id
_entity_poly.type
_entity_poly.pdbx_seq_one_letter_code
_entity_poly.pdbx_strand_id
1 'polypeptide(L)'
;MIYYKSLIYRFHDRFFTDEFRLTGWDLSSAYFQAKYSLLIKGLSSLLFVIAASLMASTACGQALQRFEASGQYERDEKHSGSTLKVETENRFRLTPLNQIAVQEFDKTAKSPAMPRLEVPPLSKSDDDLKLDVLQPGTRMFVDSPSPVKTARLFSEDSPLILPEPVVETAPTLNPPILRRPLAEFGPPQIELEEEEVNLFEDSLLTYPHEAPLGYTGPSGILPKDAQTTSHFVPVEDRWRSGFPDWDRYDQGQPSGVDYPYEHGRWYDPYNQNYLKGDFPIIGQHLFMNITAEYETLQEFRQLPVATSPFESTIDPFSEPFFGDPNQYFSSNLFLMSFELFHGNAAFKPIDWQFKMTTAFNINYLDTNELAVVNPDIREGTTRLDDYFALQEYFFEWKMADLSPHYDFVSARVGSQEFVSDFKGFIFDDVNRGARVFGTRLANRDQFNIVLFDQVEKDTNSLLNTFNDRKQNTLIMNYYRQDFISPGYTAQASFHYNIDRPDFLFDNNNFLARPDPVGIFEPHQVEAYYLGLSGQGHIEKLNISNAFYYVFGHDSMNPIAGKAQDISACMAALELSYDRDWARFRTSFFYASGDSNPNDTTATGFDTILDAPNFAGGEFSYWQRQQLQLFGVSLVQRESLVPDLRTSKFQGQSNFVNPGLLLFNVGMDFDITPKLKMITNANYIMFDDTEVLETYTFQDDIATAIGTDLSIGFEYRPLLSDNIVFEAGIATLIPDEGLKDLYGKYDPFTIAQVNNPELDPLFSIFVQGAFIY
;
A
#
# COMPACT_ATOMS: atom_id res chain seq x y z
N MET A 1 13.45 42.99 11.05
CA MET A 1 12.05 43.43 11.31
C MET A 1 11.63 44.76 10.64
N ILE A 2 12.27 45.25 9.57
CA ILE A 2 11.69 46.27 8.67
C ILE A 2 12.19 45.98 7.26
N TYR A 3 11.76 44.87 6.64
CA TYR A 3 11.91 44.60 5.19
C TYR A 3 11.06 43.37 4.78
N TYR A 4 9.79 43.28 5.21
CA TYR A 4 8.88 42.20 4.75
C TYR A 4 7.42 42.66 4.55
N LYS A 5 7.17 43.98 4.53
CA LYS A 5 5.81 44.54 4.50
C LYS A 5 5.32 45.05 3.13
N SER A 6 6.10 44.90 2.05
CA SER A 6 5.77 45.48 0.74
C SER A 6 5.37 44.49 -0.37
N LEU A 7 5.38 43.18 -0.12
CA LEU A 7 5.01 42.19 -1.14
C LEU A 7 3.54 41.71 -1.05
N ILE A 8 2.92 41.81 0.12
CA ILE A 8 1.54 41.31 0.36
C ILE A 8 0.46 42.32 -0.09
N TYR A 9 0.81 43.60 -0.31
CA TYR A 9 -0.15 44.62 -0.78
C TYR A 9 -0.23 44.77 -2.31
N ARG A 10 0.56 44.04 -3.11
CA ARG A 10 0.50 44.13 -4.60
C ARG A 10 -0.27 43.02 -5.29
N PHE A 11 -0.75 42.01 -4.57
CA PHE A 11 -1.56 40.92 -5.14
C PHE A 11 -3.07 41.10 -4.96
N HIS A 12 -3.52 42.03 -4.11
CA HIS A 12 -4.94 42.23 -3.81
C HIS A 12 -5.66 43.19 -4.78
N ASP A 13 -4.93 44.09 -5.45
CA ASP A 13 -5.53 45.19 -6.25
C ASP A 13 -5.62 44.93 -7.77
N ARG A 14 -5.20 43.76 -8.27
CA ARG A 14 -5.22 43.46 -9.72
C ARG A 14 -6.30 42.49 -10.18
N PHE A 15 -7.13 41.96 -9.28
CA PHE A 15 -8.20 41.02 -9.65
C PHE A 15 -9.62 41.58 -9.46
N PHE A 16 -9.80 42.79 -8.92
CA PHE A 16 -11.11 43.34 -8.56
C PHE A 16 -11.39 44.75 -9.10
N THR A 17 -10.92 45.08 -10.30
CA THR A 17 -11.44 46.25 -11.04
C THR A 17 -11.35 46.00 -12.53
N ASP A 18 -12.40 45.43 -13.12
CA ASP A 18 -12.77 45.74 -14.50
C ASP A 18 -14.30 45.64 -14.63
N GLU A 19 -14.91 46.80 -14.84
CA GLU A 19 -16.33 46.94 -15.17
C GLU A 19 -16.61 46.32 -16.55
N PHE A 20 -17.26 45.16 -16.59
CA PHE A 20 -18.01 44.73 -17.77
C PHE A 20 -19.51 44.90 -17.53
N ARG A 21 -20.05 46.01 -18.07
CA ARG A 21 -21.48 46.20 -18.26
C ARG A 21 -22.02 45.13 -19.21
N LEU A 22 -22.88 44.24 -18.70
CA LEU A 22 -23.90 43.59 -19.51
C LEU A 22 -25.24 43.64 -18.76
N THR A 23 -26.16 44.34 -19.40
CA THR A 23 -27.54 44.59 -18.99
C THR A 23 -28.40 43.35 -19.14
N GLY A 24 -29.22 43.09 -18.12
CA GLY A 24 -30.43 42.26 -18.20
C GLY A 24 -30.18 40.77 -17.99
N TRP A 25 -31.03 40.18 -17.15
CA TRP A 25 -31.63 38.84 -17.20
C TRP A 25 -31.88 38.36 -15.76
N ASP A 26 -33.06 37.79 -15.60
CA ASP A 26 -33.87 37.69 -14.40
C ASP A 26 -33.34 36.70 -13.34
N LEU A 27 -33.55 37.02 -12.06
CA LEU A 27 -33.17 36.20 -10.91
C LEU A 27 -34.20 35.09 -10.68
N SER A 28 -33.87 33.85 -11.07
CA SER A 28 -34.28 32.66 -10.32
C SER A 28 -33.46 31.43 -10.71
N SER A 29 -32.54 30.99 -9.85
CA SER A 29 -32.21 29.55 -9.81
C SER A 29 -31.73 29.13 -8.43
N ALA A 30 -32.49 28.22 -7.81
CA ALA A 30 -32.09 27.45 -6.63
C ALA A 30 -30.78 26.65 -6.86
N TYR A 31 -30.36 26.52 -8.13
CA TYR A 31 -29.15 25.85 -8.56
C TYR A 31 -27.87 26.61 -8.18
N PHE A 32 -27.89 27.94 -8.17
CA PHE A 32 -26.71 28.76 -7.83
C PHE A 32 -26.45 28.78 -6.31
N GLN A 33 -27.52 28.77 -5.48
CA GLN A 33 -27.41 28.65 -4.03
C GLN A 33 -26.95 27.25 -3.57
N ALA A 34 -27.39 26.17 -4.24
CA ALA A 34 -26.98 24.81 -3.90
C ALA A 34 -25.47 24.58 -4.16
N LYS A 35 -24.95 25.08 -5.30
CA LYS A 35 -23.52 24.98 -5.64
C LYS A 35 -22.62 25.79 -4.70
N TYR A 36 -23.03 26.99 -4.30
CA TYR A 36 -22.28 27.80 -3.33
C TYR A 36 -22.34 27.23 -1.90
N SER A 37 -23.48 26.64 -1.50
CA SER A 37 -23.61 25.92 -0.22
C SER A 37 -22.68 24.70 -0.16
N LEU A 38 -22.56 23.94 -1.25
CA LEU A 38 -21.64 22.80 -1.36
C LEU A 38 -20.17 23.26 -1.33
N LEU A 39 -19.83 24.32 -2.08
CA LEU A 39 -18.48 24.87 -2.10
C LEU A 39 -18.05 25.43 -0.74
N ILE A 40 -18.96 26.09 -0.02
CA ILE A 40 -18.74 26.60 1.34
C ILE A 40 -18.62 25.46 2.36
N LYS A 41 -19.38 24.36 2.18
CA LYS A 41 -19.27 23.16 3.03
C LYS A 41 -17.99 22.36 2.77
N GLY A 42 -17.55 22.28 1.52
CA GLY A 42 -16.26 21.69 1.13
C GLY A 42 -15.09 22.50 1.68
N LEU A 43 -15.13 23.83 1.51
CA LEU A 43 -14.15 24.75 2.11
C LEU A 43 -14.19 24.72 3.64
N SER A 44 -15.37 24.62 4.29
CA SER A 44 -15.44 24.54 5.75
C SER A 44 -14.92 23.21 6.29
N SER A 45 -15.12 22.11 5.57
CA SER A 45 -14.60 20.78 5.96
C SER A 45 -13.10 20.71 5.75
N LEU A 46 -12.60 21.28 4.65
CA LEU A 46 -11.17 21.43 4.38
C LEU A 46 -10.49 22.36 5.41
N LEU A 47 -11.10 23.50 5.72
CA LEU A 47 -10.64 24.39 6.80
C LEU A 47 -10.72 23.71 8.16
N PHE A 48 -11.67 22.81 8.40
CA PHE A 48 -11.76 22.06 9.66
C PHE A 48 -10.68 21.00 9.77
N VAL A 49 -10.32 20.30 8.68
CA VAL A 49 -9.21 19.33 8.66
C VAL A 49 -7.87 20.06 8.73
N ILE A 50 -7.66 21.11 7.95
CA ILE A 50 -6.46 21.96 8.00
C ILE A 50 -6.33 22.62 9.38
N ALA A 51 -7.43 23.16 9.94
CA ALA A 51 -7.43 23.70 11.29
C ALA A 51 -7.27 22.61 12.34
N ALA A 52 -7.76 21.38 12.16
CA ALA A 52 -7.51 20.29 13.09
C ALA A 52 -6.04 19.85 13.07
N SER A 53 -5.39 19.83 11.91
CA SER A 53 -3.95 19.54 11.78
C SER A 53 -3.07 20.68 12.31
N LEU A 54 -3.42 21.95 12.02
CA LEU A 54 -2.76 23.13 12.60
C LEU A 54 -3.06 23.32 14.09
N MET A 55 -4.25 22.92 14.55
CA MET A 55 -4.60 22.85 15.97
C MET A 55 -3.93 21.67 16.64
N ALA A 56 -3.61 20.58 15.95
CA ALA A 56 -2.84 19.46 16.49
C ALA A 56 -1.35 19.83 16.63
N SER A 57 -0.76 20.59 15.70
CA SER A 57 0.60 21.11 15.85
C SER A 57 0.70 22.17 16.94
N THR A 58 -0.26 23.11 17.02
CA THR A 58 -0.34 24.04 18.16
C THR A 58 -0.75 23.36 19.46
N ALA A 59 -1.52 22.27 19.43
CA ALA A 59 -1.81 21.42 20.59
C ALA A 59 -0.59 20.61 21.00
N CYS A 60 0.35 20.27 20.12
CA CYS A 60 1.62 19.69 20.51
C CYS A 60 2.47 20.71 21.27
N GLY A 61 2.65 21.93 20.74
CA GLY A 61 3.32 23.01 21.48
C GLY A 61 2.63 23.36 22.81
N GLN A 62 1.29 23.30 22.86
CA GLN A 62 0.54 23.47 24.11
C GLN A 62 0.52 22.23 25.01
N ALA A 63 0.68 21.02 24.50
CA ALA A 63 0.75 19.77 25.28
C ALA A 63 2.13 19.61 25.91
N LEU A 64 3.19 19.97 25.18
CA LEU A 64 4.55 20.14 25.71
C LEU A 64 4.56 21.21 26.82
N GLN A 65 4.05 22.42 26.54
CA GLN A 65 3.90 23.48 27.57
C GLN A 65 2.93 23.11 28.71
N ARG A 66 1.92 22.27 28.44
CA ARG A 66 1.01 21.78 29.48
C ARG A 66 1.58 20.61 30.24
N PHE A 67 2.51 19.81 29.74
CA PHE A 67 3.22 18.83 30.57
C PHE A 67 4.11 19.55 31.59
N GLU A 68 4.78 20.62 31.15
CA GLU A 68 5.46 21.56 32.05
C GLU A 68 4.49 22.22 33.07
N ALA A 69 3.23 22.47 32.68
CA ALA A 69 2.23 23.12 33.54
C ALA A 69 1.27 22.16 34.29
N SER A 70 1.22 20.86 33.98
CA SER A 70 0.19 19.89 34.43
C SER A 70 0.58 19.10 35.68
N GLY A 71 1.61 19.56 36.39
CA GLY A 71 1.64 19.46 37.85
C GLY A 71 0.45 20.15 38.55
N GLN A 72 -0.47 20.80 37.82
CA GLN A 72 -1.64 21.46 38.39
C GLN A 72 -2.96 21.25 37.60
N TYR A 73 -3.79 20.37 38.17
CA TYR A 73 -5.25 20.45 38.30
C TYR A 73 -6.23 20.00 37.19
N GLU A 74 -7.29 19.35 37.69
CA GLU A 74 -8.33 18.50 37.10
C GLU A 74 -9.56 19.18 36.47
N ARG A 75 -10.24 18.37 35.61
CA ARG A 75 -11.70 18.14 35.40
C ARG A 75 -12.63 19.30 35.00
N ASP A 76 -13.32 19.14 33.85
CA ASP A 76 -14.75 18.76 33.85
C ASP A 76 -15.32 18.44 32.43
N GLU A 77 -16.25 17.50 32.41
CA GLU A 77 -16.87 16.79 31.28
C GLU A 77 -18.04 17.52 30.56
N LYS A 78 -18.34 17.05 29.33
CA LYS A 78 -19.66 16.65 28.73
C LYS A 78 -19.78 17.09 27.26
N HIS A 79 -20.49 16.46 26.32
CA HIS A 79 -21.03 15.11 26.00
C HIS A 79 -21.99 15.30 24.78
N SER A 80 -22.33 14.21 24.04
CA SER A 80 -23.35 14.09 22.95
C SER A 80 -22.84 14.41 21.53
N GLY A 81 -22.82 13.50 20.54
CA GLY A 81 -23.85 12.56 20.02
C GLY A 81 -24.51 13.22 18.79
N SER A 82 -24.54 12.71 17.54
CA SER A 82 -24.99 11.39 17.06
C SER A 82 -24.94 11.27 15.51
N THR A 83 -24.50 10.12 14.99
CA THR A 83 -25.03 9.26 13.88
C THR A 83 -25.59 9.80 12.53
N LEU A 84 -25.04 9.35 11.38
CA LEU A 84 -25.65 8.44 10.34
C LEU A 84 -25.07 8.55 8.89
N LYS A 85 -24.68 7.38 8.33
CA LYS A 85 -24.78 6.81 6.93
C LYS A 85 -24.28 7.59 5.68
N VAL A 86 -23.69 7.05 4.59
CA VAL A 86 -23.24 5.73 4.05
C VAL A 86 -22.58 5.97 2.63
N GLU A 87 -21.57 5.16 2.21
CA GLU A 87 -21.15 4.65 0.85
C GLU A 87 -20.23 5.44 -0.14
N THR A 88 -19.03 4.84 -0.40
CA THR A 88 -18.43 4.32 -1.69
C THR A 88 -17.26 5.03 -2.43
N GLU A 89 -16.01 4.66 -2.05
CA GLU A 89 -14.95 3.85 -2.76
C GLU A 89 -14.35 4.22 -4.19
N ASN A 90 -13.03 4.53 -4.26
CA ASN A 90 -12.02 4.01 -5.23
C ASN A 90 -10.52 4.15 -4.80
N ARG A 91 -9.70 3.07 -4.97
CA ARG A 91 -8.29 2.82 -4.50
C ARG A 91 -7.17 2.98 -5.55
N PHE A 92 -5.92 3.20 -5.07
CA PHE A 92 -4.65 2.95 -5.81
C PHE A 92 -3.46 2.57 -4.88
N ARG A 93 -2.57 1.67 -5.38
CA ARG A 93 -1.35 1.02 -4.81
C ARG A 93 -0.06 1.47 -5.57
N LEU A 94 1.21 1.14 -5.23
CA LEU A 94 1.86 -0.06 -4.63
C LEU A 94 3.03 0.27 -3.67
N THR A 95 3.23 -0.63 -2.70
CA THR A 95 4.35 -0.85 -1.76
C THR A 95 4.72 -2.35 -1.84
N PRO A 96 5.84 -2.86 -1.26
CA PRO A 96 6.27 -4.26 -1.39
C PRO A 96 5.12 -5.27 -1.27
N LEU A 97 5.07 -6.23 -2.18
CA LEU A 97 3.84 -6.98 -2.51
C LEU A 97 3.37 -7.95 -1.39
N ASN A 98 4.08 -8.08 -0.28
CA ASN A 98 3.60 -8.79 0.90
C ASN A 98 2.68 -7.93 1.80
N GLN A 99 2.56 -6.61 1.54
CA GLN A 99 1.68 -5.67 2.26
C GLN A 99 0.17 -5.83 1.99
N ILE A 100 -0.26 -6.93 1.35
CA ILE A 100 -1.65 -7.21 0.92
C ILE A 100 -2.58 -7.60 2.09
N ALA A 101 -2.34 -7.11 3.30
CA ALA A 101 -3.31 -7.24 4.40
C ALA A 101 -4.14 -5.97 4.65
N VAL A 102 -3.85 -4.85 3.97
CA VAL A 102 -4.66 -3.62 4.08
C VAL A 102 -4.83 -3.00 2.69
N GLN A 103 -6.05 -3.15 2.16
CA GLN A 103 -6.62 -2.50 0.97
C GLN A 103 -6.59 -3.24 -0.40
N GLU A 104 -7.65 -4.02 -0.68
CA GLU A 104 -8.51 -3.92 -1.89
C GLU A 104 -9.93 -4.49 -1.59
N PHE A 105 -10.96 -3.64 -1.67
CA PHE A 105 -12.39 -3.87 -1.42
C PHE A 105 -13.22 -2.71 -2.02
N ASP A 106 -12.64 -1.86 -2.89
CA ASP A 106 -13.29 -0.65 -3.43
C ASP A 106 -14.23 -0.86 -4.63
N LYS A 107 -14.82 -2.05 -4.74
CA LYS A 107 -15.70 -2.34 -5.87
C LYS A 107 -17.07 -2.77 -5.36
N THR A 108 -17.96 -1.79 -5.28
CA THR A 108 -19.39 -2.02 -5.51
C THR A 108 -19.58 -2.93 -6.72
N ALA A 109 -20.25 -4.06 -6.51
CA ALA A 109 -20.64 -4.97 -7.56
C ALA A 109 -21.55 -4.24 -8.57
N LYS A 110 -20.98 -3.76 -9.69
CA LYS A 110 -21.76 -3.44 -10.88
C LYS A 110 -22.18 -4.76 -11.52
N SER A 111 -23.48 -5.05 -11.47
CA SER A 111 -24.12 -6.02 -12.36
C SER A 111 -23.70 -5.71 -13.81
N PRO A 112 -23.31 -6.70 -14.62
CA PRO A 112 -22.93 -6.45 -16.01
C PRO A 112 -24.16 -5.94 -16.78
N ALA A 113 -24.11 -4.69 -17.21
CA ALA A 113 -25.01 -4.19 -18.24
C ALA A 113 -24.65 -4.88 -19.55
N MET A 114 -25.64 -5.43 -20.25
CA MET A 114 -25.45 -6.05 -21.56
C MET A 114 -24.78 -5.07 -22.53
N PRO A 115 -23.78 -5.50 -23.32
CA PRO A 115 -23.13 -4.62 -24.27
C PRO A 115 -24.13 -4.20 -25.36
N ARG A 116 -24.35 -2.89 -25.46
CA ARG A 116 -25.00 -2.27 -26.61
C ARG A 116 -24.00 -2.33 -27.76
N LEU A 117 -24.31 -3.10 -28.80
CA LEU A 117 -23.56 -3.14 -30.06
C LEU A 117 -23.48 -1.72 -30.65
N GLU A 118 -22.31 -1.09 -30.55
CA GLU A 118 -21.95 0.07 -31.36
C GLU A 118 -21.38 -0.42 -32.69
N VAL A 119 -22.10 -0.11 -33.76
CA VAL A 119 -21.70 -0.42 -35.14
C VAL A 119 -20.74 0.68 -35.61
N PRO A 120 -19.53 0.35 -36.10
CA PRO A 120 -18.61 1.36 -36.65
C PRO A 120 -19.16 1.92 -37.98
N PRO A 121 -18.81 3.17 -38.35
CA PRO A 121 -19.33 3.77 -39.58
C PRO A 121 -18.73 3.09 -40.81
N LEU A 122 -19.58 2.55 -41.68
CA LEU A 122 -19.16 2.04 -42.99
C LEU A 122 -18.76 3.21 -43.90
N SER A 123 -17.52 3.15 -44.39
CA SER A 123 -17.03 3.93 -45.53
C SER A 123 -17.84 3.60 -46.79
N LYS A 124 -18.24 4.64 -47.53
CA LYS A 124 -18.98 4.58 -48.79
C LYS A 124 -18.15 3.95 -49.93
N SER A 125 -18.76 3.02 -50.66
CA SER A 125 -18.75 2.97 -52.14
C SER A 125 -19.92 2.12 -52.65
N ASP A 126 -20.89 2.78 -53.27
CA ASP A 126 -21.60 2.51 -54.55
C ASP A 126 -21.70 1.04 -55.03
N ASP A 127 -22.84 0.45 -55.42
CA ASP A 127 -23.99 0.98 -56.17
C ASP A 127 -25.30 0.17 -55.93
N ASP A 128 -26.40 0.92 -56.00
CA ASP A 128 -27.75 0.63 -56.53
C ASP A 128 -28.59 -0.60 -56.11
N LEU A 129 -29.65 -0.35 -55.33
CA LEU A 129 -31.05 -0.48 -55.79
C LEU A 129 -32.07 0.14 -54.79
N LYS A 130 -32.90 1.03 -55.33
CA LYS A 130 -33.83 1.95 -54.65
C LYS A 130 -35.07 1.28 -54.05
N LEU A 131 -35.56 1.78 -52.91
CA LEU A 131 -37.00 1.83 -52.61
C LEU A 131 -37.35 3.07 -51.77
N ASP A 132 -38.50 3.65 -52.09
CA ASP A 132 -38.89 5.04 -51.82
C ASP A 132 -39.35 5.37 -50.38
N VAL A 133 -38.91 6.57 -49.99
CA VAL A 133 -39.31 7.58 -48.99
C VAL A 133 -40.76 7.56 -48.45
N LEU A 134 -40.95 7.79 -47.13
CA LEU A 134 -41.68 8.93 -46.51
C LEU A 134 -41.73 8.88 -44.95
N GLN A 135 -41.35 9.99 -44.31
CA GLN A 135 -41.56 10.34 -42.87
C GLN A 135 -42.83 11.24 -42.72
N PRO A 136 -43.10 11.97 -41.60
CA PRO A 136 -43.49 11.58 -40.23
C PRO A 136 -44.81 12.26 -39.72
N GLY A 137 -45.42 11.72 -38.64
CA GLY A 137 -46.19 12.47 -37.62
C GLY A 137 -47.72 12.70 -37.76
N THR A 138 -48.52 12.19 -36.79
CA THR A 138 -49.54 12.91 -35.94
C THR A 138 -50.76 12.04 -35.49
N ARG A 139 -50.88 11.84 -34.16
CA ARG A 139 -52.03 11.70 -33.20
C ARG A 139 -53.35 10.95 -33.55
N MET A 140 -53.85 10.11 -32.62
CA MET A 140 -54.94 10.43 -31.65
C MET A 140 -55.35 9.24 -30.72
N PHE A 141 -55.86 9.61 -29.53
CA PHE A 141 -56.28 8.87 -28.33
C PHE A 141 -57.42 7.83 -28.50
N VAL A 142 -57.60 6.90 -27.52
CA VAL A 142 -58.84 6.72 -26.70
C VAL A 142 -58.53 5.95 -25.37
N ASP A 143 -59.22 6.39 -24.31
CA ASP A 143 -59.22 6.07 -22.86
C ASP A 143 -59.52 4.62 -22.40
N SER A 144 -59.19 4.35 -21.13
CA SER A 144 -59.74 3.28 -20.26
C SER A 144 -60.13 3.85 -18.88
N PRO A 145 -61.29 3.47 -18.28
CA PRO A 145 -61.61 3.82 -16.90
C PRO A 145 -61.55 2.63 -15.91
N SER A 146 -60.77 2.79 -14.82
CA SER A 146 -61.07 2.69 -13.35
C SER A 146 -62.17 1.74 -12.78
N PRO A 147 -62.32 1.52 -11.44
CA PRO A 147 -61.37 1.37 -10.30
C PRO A 147 -61.78 0.37 -9.14
N VAL A 148 -60.82 -0.07 -8.31
CA VAL A 148 -60.74 -0.20 -6.80
C VAL A 148 -61.88 -0.86 -5.94
N LYS A 149 -61.57 -1.85 -5.05
CA LYS A 149 -61.72 -1.86 -3.55
C LYS A 149 -61.58 -3.24 -2.83
N THR A 150 -60.59 -3.31 -1.93
CA THR A 150 -60.51 -3.80 -0.52
C THR A 150 -61.40 -4.90 0.11
N ALA A 151 -60.71 -5.83 0.81
CA ALA A 151 -60.88 -6.30 2.22
C ALA A 151 -61.79 -7.49 2.64
N ARG A 152 -61.16 -8.40 3.43
CA ARG A 152 -61.62 -9.26 4.56
C ARG A 152 -62.51 -10.48 4.29
N LEU A 153 -62.08 -11.68 4.73
CA LEU A 153 -62.56 -12.42 5.93
C LEU A 153 -62.07 -13.88 5.95
N PHE A 154 -61.60 -14.32 7.13
CA PHE A 154 -61.40 -15.72 7.50
C PHE A 154 -62.75 -16.38 7.83
N SER A 155 -62.94 -17.65 7.44
CA SER A 155 -63.73 -18.64 8.21
C SER A 155 -63.47 -20.07 7.72
N GLU A 156 -63.11 -20.95 8.66
CA GLU A 156 -63.06 -22.41 8.54
C GLU A 156 -64.47 -23.03 8.46
N ASP A 157 -64.50 -24.34 8.14
CA ASP A 157 -65.59 -25.32 8.22
C ASP A 157 -66.59 -25.47 7.06
N SER A 158 -66.31 -26.43 6.16
CA SER A 158 -67.21 -27.58 5.82
C SER A 158 -66.60 -28.48 4.71
N PRO A 159 -66.72 -29.81 4.77
CA PRO A 159 -66.14 -30.72 3.77
C PRO A 159 -67.03 -30.81 2.52
N LEU A 160 -66.46 -30.51 1.35
CA LEU A 160 -67.14 -30.70 0.07
C LEU A 160 -66.61 -31.96 -0.62
N ILE A 161 -67.47 -32.97 -0.65
CA ILE A 161 -67.39 -34.14 -1.53
C ILE A 161 -67.63 -33.65 -2.97
N LEU A 162 -66.66 -33.87 -3.86
CA LEU A 162 -66.79 -33.59 -5.29
C LEU A 162 -66.98 -34.91 -6.06
N PRO A 163 -67.98 -35.01 -6.97
CA PRO A 163 -68.14 -36.16 -7.86
C PRO A 163 -67.13 -36.10 -9.03
N GLU A 164 -66.76 -37.27 -9.56
CA GLU A 164 -65.79 -37.43 -10.65
C GLU A 164 -66.24 -36.75 -11.96
N PRO A 165 -65.32 -36.10 -12.72
CA PRO A 165 -65.66 -35.47 -13.99
C PRO A 165 -65.60 -36.46 -15.17
N VAL A 166 -66.67 -36.47 -15.96
CA VAL A 166 -66.77 -37.11 -17.28
C VAL A 166 -65.97 -36.27 -18.29
N VAL A 167 -65.07 -36.90 -19.04
CA VAL A 167 -64.26 -36.27 -20.10
C VAL A 167 -64.99 -36.38 -21.44
N GLU A 168 -65.35 -35.23 -22.02
CA GLU A 168 -65.86 -35.10 -23.40
C GLU A 168 -64.82 -34.33 -24.23
N THR A 169 -64.33 -34.94 -25.32
CA THR A 169 -63.20 -34.46 -26.13
C THR A 169 -63.62 -33.44 -27.20
N ALA A 170 -62.93 -32.29 -27.27
CA ALA A 170 -63.04 -31.32 -28.37
C ALA A 170 -61.90 -31.48 -29.41
N PRO A 171 -62.09 -31.13 -30.70
CA PRO A 171 -61.12 -31.38 -31.76
C PRO A 171 -60.02 -30.30 -31.87
N THR A 172 -58.82 -30.71 -32.28
CA THR A 172 -57.63 -29.87 -32.48
C THR A 172 -57.57 -29.20 -33.85
N LEU A 173 -57.39 -27.88 -33.91
CA LEU A 173 -57.04 -27.14 -35.14
C LEU A 173 -55.52 -26.88 -35.16
N ASN A 174 -54.78 -27.55 -36.04
CA ASN A 174 -53.39 -27.20 -36.39
C ASN A 174 -53.29 -26.96 -37.90
N PRO A 175 -52.62 -25.89 -38.39
CA PRO A 175 -52.42 -25.67 -39.82
C PRO A 175 -51.42 -26.65 -40.44
N PRO A 176 -51.47 -26.89 -41.76
CA PRO A 176 -50.62 -27.86 -42.44
C PRO A 176 -49.17 -27.38 -42.56
N ILE A 177 -48.24 -28.30 -42.30
CA ILE A 177 -46.79 -28.11 -42.43
C ILE A 177 -46.43 -27.90 -43.92
N LEU A 178 -45.63 -26.87 -44.22
CA LEU A 178 -45.08 -26.60 -45.55
C LEU A 178 -44.18 -27.77 -46.00
N ARG A 179 -44.52 -28.43 -47.11
CA ARG A 179 -43.70 -29.50 -47.72
C ARG A 179 -42.44 -28.89 -48.36
N ARG A 180 -41.25 -29.27 -47.88
CA ARG A 180 -39.99 -29.06 -48.62
C ARG A 180 -39.89 -30.09 -49.76
N PRO A 181 -39.63 -29.70 -51.01
CA PRO A 181 -39.59 -30.62 -52.15
C PRO A 181 -38.17 -31.19 -52.35
N LEU A 182 -37.66 -32.00 -51.41
CA LEU A 182 -36.37 -32.71 -51.56
C LEU A 182 -36.33 -33.99 -50.69
N ALA A 183 -37.44 -34.73 -50.60
CA ALA A 183 -37.56 -35.94 -49.76
C ALA A 183 -37.47 -37.28 -50.55
N GLU A 184 -36.91 -37.29 -51.76
CA GLU A 184 -36.69 -38.54 -52.52
C GLU A 184 -35.27 -39.09 -52.45
N PHE A 185 -34.37 -38.42 -51.74
CA PHE A 185 -33.09 -39.00 -51.33
C PHE A 185 -32.95 -38.82 -49.83
N GLY A 186 -33.45 -39.81 -49.06
CA GLY A 186 -32.99 -39.95 -47.68
C GLY A 186 -31.47 -40.14 -47.69
N PRO A 187 -30.75 -39.70 -46.63
CA PRO A 187 -29.35 -40.09 -46.49
C PRO A 187 -29.26 -41.63 -46.62
N PRO A 188 -28.23 -42.18 -47.28
CA PRO A 188 -28.09 -43.63 -47.38
C PRO A 188 -28.23 -44.21 -45.98
N GLN A 189 -29.23 -45.07 -45.79
CA GLN A 189 -29.30 -45.86 -44.57
C GLN A 189 -28.12 -46.80 -44.63
N ILE A 190 -27.08 -46.46 -43.87
CA ILE A 190 -26.06 -47.42 -43.50
C ILE A 190 -26.81 -48.44 -42.66
N GLU A 191 -27.15 -49.60 -43.24
CA GLU A 191 -27.52 -50.77 -42.47
C GLU A 191 -26.29 -51.13 -41.65
N LEU A 192 -26.27 -50.66 -40.40
CA LEU A 192 -25.36 -51.17 -39.40
C LEU A 192 -25.72 -52.65 -39.21
N GLU A 193 -24.76 -53.55 -39.37
CA GLU A 193 -24.96 -55.00 -39.23
C GLU A 193 -25.55 -55.29 -37.82
N GLU A 194 -26.34 -56.35 -37.64
CA GLU A 194 -26.95 -56.69 -36.34
C GLU A 194 -25.90 -56.88 -35.20
N GLU A 195 -24.63 -57.08 -35.53
CA GLU A 195 -23.52 -57.04 -34.57
C GLU A 195 -23.21 -55.62 -34.04
N GLU A 196 -23.44 -54.56 -34.83
CA GLU A 196 -23.27 -53.15 -34.42
C GLU A 196 -24.43 -52.63 -33.57
N VAL A 197 -25.65 -53.17 -33.74
CA VAL A 197 -26.80 -52.80 -32.89
C VAL A 197 -26.65 -53.37 -31.46
N ASN A 198 -26.08 -54.58 -31.33
CA ASN A 198 -25.81 -55.21 -30.03
C ASN A 198 -24.63 -54.59 -29.26
N LEU A 199 -23.77 -53.80 -29.92
CA LEU A 199 -22.62 -53.14 -29.26
C LEU A 199 -23.04 -51.96 -28.38
N PHE A 200 -24.23 -51.37 -28.60
CA PHE A 200 -24.66 -50.15 -27.91
C PHE A 200 -25.83 -50.34 -26.94
N GLU A 201 -26.59 -51.44 -27.00
CA GLU A 201 -27.75 -51.67 -26.11
C GLU A 201 -27.38 -51.78 -24.62
N ASP A 202 -26.18 -52.28 -24.30
CA ASP A 202 -25.67 -52.39 -22.92
C ASP A 202 -24.62 -51.32 -22.55
N SER A 203 -24.32 -50.39 -23.47
CA SER A 203 -23.33 -49.34 -23.22
C SER A 203 -23.98 -48.10 -22.60
N LEU A 204 -23.45 -47.64 -21.46
CA LEU A 204 -23.89 -46.40 -20.83
C LEU A 204 -23.51 -45.21 -21.73
N LEU A 205 -24.41 -44.22 -21.85
CA LEU A 205 -24.12 -42.97 -22.57
C LEU A 205 -22.95 -42.25 -21.89
N THR A 206 -21.81 -42.18 -22.56
CA THR A 206 -20.65 -41.39 -22.13
C THR A 206 -20.51 -40.16 -23.01
N TYR A 207 -20.29 -38.98 -22.41
CA TYR A 207 -19.91 -37.78 -23.16
C TYR A 207 -18.40 -37.76 -23.40
N PRO A 208 -17.93 -37.26 -24.56
CA PRO A 208 -16.52 -36.96 -24.73
C PRO A 208 -16.13 -35.92 -23.67
N HIS A 209 -15.17 -36.26 -22.83
CA HIS A 209 -14.65 -35.35 -21.82
C HIS A 209 -13.58 -34.48 -22.49
N GLU A 210 -13.92 -33.21 -22.74
CA GLU A 210 -12.97 -32.24 -23.25
C GLU A 210 -11.81 -32.03 -22.26
N ALA A 211 -10.65 -31.60 -22.75
CA ALA A 211 -9.55 -31.20 -21.89
C ALA A 211 -9.89 -29.86 -21.21
N PRO A 212 -9.55 -29.68 -19.91
CA PRO A 212 -9.66 -28.38 -19.28
C PRO A 212 -8.67 -27.39 -19.88
N LEU A 213 -9.06 -26.12 -19.87
CA LEU A 213 -8.30 -25.01 -20.47
C LEU A 213 -6.98 -24.69 -19.78
N GLY A 214 -6.72 -25.23 -18.59
CA GLY A 214 -5.54 -24.85 -17.81
C GLY A 214 -4.48 -25.94 -17.76
N TYR A 215 -3.29 -25.55 -17.28
CA TYR A 215 -2.39 -26.51 -16.66
C TYR A 215 -3.01 -26.92 -15.32
N THR A 216 -3.94 -27.87 -15.37
CA THR A 216 -4.83 -28.19 -14.24
C THR A 216 -4.24 -29.20 -13.27
N GLY A 217 -3.14 -29.86 -13.62
CA GLY A 217 -2.60 -30.98 -12.84
C GLY A 217 -3.56 -32.17 -12.74
N PRO A 218 -3.17 -33.25 -12.06
CA PRO A 218 -4.05 -34.40 -11.84
C PRO A 218 -5.26 -34.01 -10.98
N SER A 219 -6.41 -34.66 -11.20
CA SER A 219 -7.56 -34.47 -10.31
C SER A 219 -7.26 -35.04 -8.92
N GLY A 220 -7.47 -34.22 -7.89
CA GLY A 220 -7.40 -34.63 -6.48
C GLY A 220 -8.71 -35.24 -5.95
N ILE A 221 -9.69 -35.51 -6.81
CA ILE A 221 -11.02 -36.01 -6.45
C ILE A 221 -11.10 -37.48 -6.86
N LEU A 222 -11.36 -38.35 -5.88
CA LEU A 222 -11.57 -39.77 -6.13
C LEU A 222 -13.03 -40.00 -6.57
N PRO A 223 -13.26 -40.72 -7.69
CA PRO A 223 -14.60 -41.12 -8.13
C PRO A 223 -15.36 -41.85 -7.02
N LYS A 224 -16.53 -41.34 -6.63
CA LYS A 224 -17.42 -41.95 -5.63
C LYS A 224 -18.64 -42.59 -6.27
N ASP A 225 -19.17 -41.98 -7.32
CA ASP A 225 -20.37 -42.42 -8.01
C ASP A 225 -20.01 -43.10 -9.34
N ALA A 226 -20.49 -44.33 -9.50
CA ALA A 226 -20.44 -45.02 -10.79
C ALA A 226 -21.70 -44.64 -11.58
N GLN A 227 -21.53 -44.38 -12.88
CA GLN A 227 -22.67 -44.19 -13.77
C GLN A 227 -23.53 -45.48 -13.78
N THR A 228 -24.80 -45.36 -13.41
CA THR A 228 -25.75 -46.49 -13.36
C THR A 228 -26.80 -46.42 -14.47
N THR A 229 -27.04 -45.25 -15.05
CA THR A 229 -28.01 -45.04 -16.13
C THR A 229 -27.46 -44.04 -17.15
N SER A 230 -27.96 -44.10 -18.39
CA SER A 230 -27.62 -43.13 -19.44
C SER A 230 -28.20 -41.73 -19.22
N HIS A 231 -29.12 -41.55 -18.24
CA HIS A 231 -29.73 -40.26 -17.93
C HIS A 231 -28.92 -39.40 -16.95
N PHE A 232 -27.95 -39.99 -16.23
CA PHE A 232 -27.14 -39.31 -15.23
C PHE A 232 -25.67 -39.69 -15.39
N VAL A 233 -24.86 -38.75 -15.89
CA VAL A 233 -23.40 -38.88 -15.96
C VAL A 233 -22.81 -38.09 -14.78
N PRO A 234 -22.16 -38.74 -13.79
CA PRO A 234 -21.57 -38.05 -12.66
C PRO A 234 -20.34 -37.24 -13.12
N VAL A 235 -20.36 -35.93 -12.84
CA VAL A 235 -19.21 -35.03 -13.03
C VAL A 235 -18.76 -34.56 -11.66
N GLU A 236 -17.78 -35.26 -11.09
CA GLU A 236 -17.34 -35.00 -9.72
C GLU A 236 -16.30 -33.88 -9.61
N ASP A 237 -15.38 -33.82 -10.58
CA ASP A 237 -14.41 -32.72 -10.67
C ASP A 237 -14.98 -31.57 -11.51
N ARG A 238 -15.75 -30.70 -10.83
CA ARG A 238 -16.31 -29.49 -11.45
C ARG A 238 -15.25 -28.50 -11.94
N TRP A 239 -14.03 -28.57 -11.41
CA TRP A 239 -12.96 -27.63 -11.73
C TRP A 239 -12.28 -28.01 -13.04
N ARG A 240 -12.15 -29.31 -13.33
CA ARG A 240 -11.50 -29.82 -14.54
C ARG A 240 -12.51 -30.21 -15.63
N SER A 241 -13.65 -29.52 -15.71
CA SER A 241 -14.57 -29.67 -16.84
C SER A 241 -13.97 -28.99 -18.07
N GLY A 242 -13.82 -29.74 -19.16
CA GLY A 242 -13.19 -29.23 -20.38
C GLY A 242 -14.04 -28.26 -21.19
N PHE A 243 -13.36 -27.55 -22.09
CA PHE A 243 -13.96 -26.67 -23.09
C PHE A 243 -13.41 -27.05 -24.47
N PRO A 244 -14.18 -26.87 -25.55
CA PRO A 244 -13.69 -27.17 -26.89
C PRO A 244 -12.58 -26.22 -27.28
N ASP A 245 -11.59 -26.74 -28.01
CA ASP A 245 -10.56 -25.92 -28.64
C ASP A 245 -11.21 -24.86 -29.53
N TRP A 246 -10.76 -23.62 -29.39
CA TRP A 246 -11.30 -22.49 -30.14
C TRP A 246 -10.19 -21.68 -30.80
N ASP A 247 -10.17 -21.76 -32.12
CA ASP A 247 -9.36 -20.91 -32.98
C ASP A 247 -10.21 -20.43 -34.16
N ARG A 248 -10.99 -19.37 -33.94
CA ARG A 248 -11.88 -18.82 -34.98
C ARG A 248 -11.14 -18.42 -36.25
N TYR A 249 -9.88 -18.00 -36.12
CA TYR A 249 -9.13 -17.38 -37.21
C TYR A 249 -8.07 -18.32 -37.82
N ASP A 250 -7.99 -19.57 -37.34
CA ASP A 250 -6.94 -20.55 -37.71
C ASP A 250 -5.53 -19.95 -37.63
N GLN A 251 -5.30 -19.09 -36.62
CA GLN A 251 -4.03 -18.38 -36.44
C GLN A 251 -3.08 -19.10 -35.48
N GLY A 252 -3.50 -20.21 -34.88
CA GLY A 252 -2.72 -20.99 -33.93
C GLY A 252 -2.47 -20.25 -32.62
N GLN A 253 -3.42 -19.40 -32.19
CA GLN A 253 -3.36 -18.62 -30.94
C GLN A 253 -2.00 -17.91 -30.72
N PRO A 254 -1.62 -16.93 -31.58
CA PRO A 254 -0.37 -16.21 -31.45
C PRO A 254 -0.25 -15.47 -30.11
N SER A 255 0.95 -15.50 -29.53
CA SER A 255 1.27 -14.81 -28.28
C SER A 255 0.93 -13.32 -28.33
N GLY A 256 0.25 -12.81 -27.30
CA GLY A 256 -0.09 -11.39 -27.15
C GLY A 256 -1.41 -10.96 -27.79
N VAL A 257 -2.22 -11.92 -28.26
CA VAL A 257 -3.60 -11.69 -28.70
C VAL A 257 -4.50 -12.57 -27.85
N ASP A 258 -5.50 -11.98 -27.20
CA ASP A 258 -6.43 -12.75 -26.34
C ASP A 258 -7.37 -13.60 -27.20
N TYR A 259 -7.35 -14.92 -26.98
CA TYR A 259 -8.30 -15.86 -27.57
C TYR A 259 -9.22 -16.43 -26.48
N PRO A 260 -10.52 -16.61 -26.77
CA PRO A 260 -11.37 -17.44 -25.93
C PRO A 260 -10.78 -18.85 -25.84
N TYR A 261 -10.83 -19.46 -24.66
CA TYR A 261 -10.43 -20.86 -24.44
C TYR A 261 -8.96 -21.14 -24.76
N GLU A 262 -8.08 -20.19 -24.45
CA GLU A 262 -6.63 -20.39 -24.54
C GLU A 262 -6.15 -21.41 -23.49
N HIS A 263 -5.24 -22.30 -23.90
CA HIS A 263 -4.70 -23.33 -23.02
C HIS A 263 -3.58 -22.78 -22.12
N GLY A 264 -3.80 -22.80 -20.81
CA GLY A 264 -2.83 -22.43 -19.80
C GLY A 264 -1.64 -23.37 -19.74
N ARG A 265 -0.47 -22.79 -19.43
CA ARG A 265 0.79 -23.51 -19.25
C ARG A 265 1.27 -23.35 -17.82
N TRP A 266 2.08 -24.29 -17.35
CA TRP A 266 2.57 -24.24 -15.97
C TRP A 266 3.42 -22.99 -15.69
N TYR A 267 4.03 -22.37 -16.70
CA TYR A 267 4.83 -21.14 -16.59
C TYR A 267 4.08 -19.90 -17.07
N ASP A 268 2.78 -20.01 -17.38
CA ASP A 268 1.98 -18.90 -17.87
C ASP A 268 1.29 -18.18 -16.69
N PRO A 269 1.65 -16.91 -16.42
CA PRO A 269 1.05 -16.14 -15.34
C PRO A 269 -0.36 -15.61 -15.69
N TYR A 270 -0.79 -15.62 -16.95
CA TYR A 270 -2.08 -15.04 -17.37
C TYR A 270 -3.21 -16.06 -17.47
N ASN A 271 -2.95 -17.24 -18.02
CA ASN A 271 -3.97 -18.28 -18.18
C ASN A 271 -4.09 -19.22 -16.98
N GLN A 272 -5.21 -19.93 -16.83
CA GLN A 272 -5.50 -20.72 -15.63
C GLN A 272 -4.40 -21.75 -15.30
N ASN A 273 -3.92 -21.75 -14.05
CA ASN A 273 -2.81 -22.57 -13.61
C ASN A 273 -3.03 -23.14 -12.20
N TYR A 274 -2.78 -24.44 -12.07
CA TYR A 274 -2.80 -25.17 -10.81
C TYR A 274 -1.86 -24.60 -9.73
N LEU A 275 -0.74 -23.99 -10.09
CA LEU A 275 0.22 -23.40 -9.15
C LEU A 275 -0.15 -21.98 -8.69
N LYS A 276 -1.19 -21.36 -9.29
CA LYS A 276 -1.63 -19.99 -8.97
C LYS A 276 -2.90 -19.94 -8.11
N GLY A 277 -3.34 -21.10 -7.62
CA GLY A 277 -4.59 -21.22 -6.86
C GLY A 277 -5.86 -21.26 -7.72
N ASP A 278 -5.76 -21.39 -9.05
CA ASP A 278 -6.95 -21.44 -9.93
C ASP A 278 -7.68 -22.79 -9.86
N PHE A 279 -6.94 -23.87 -9.57
CA PHE A 279 -7.48 -25.23 -9.40
C PHE A 279 -7.16 -25.78 -8.02
N PRO A 280 -8.04 -26.60 -7.42
CA PRO A 280 -7.73 -27.22 -6.15
C PRO A 280 -6.65 -28.31 -6.32
N ILE A 281 -5.76 -28.37 -5.33
CA ILE A 281 -4.70 -29.37 -5.17
C ILE A 281 -5.27 -30.66 -4.57
N ILE A 282 -6.09 -30.54 -3.52
CA ILE A 282 -6.70 -31.68 -2.83
C ILE A 282 -8.20 -31.43 -2.68
N GLY A 283 -9.01 -32.40 -3.10
CA GLY A 283 -10.47 -32.30 -3.04
C GLY A 283 -11.00 -31.13 -3.87
N GLN A 284 -11.95 -30.38 -3.33
CA GLN A 284 -12.65 -29.30 -4.07
C GLN A 284 -12.39 -27.88 -3.54
N HIS A 285 -11.72 -27.76 -2.39
CA HIS A 285 -11.67 -26.51 -1.63
C HIS A 285 -10.27 -26.16 -1.10
N LEU A 286 -9.24 -26.95 -1.41
CA LEU A 286 -7.87 -26.68 -1.00
C LEU A 286 -7.04 -26.25 -2.21
N PHE A 287 -6.53 -25.04 -2.17
CA PHE A 287 -5.79 -24.40 -3.26
C PHE A 287 -4.38 -24.05 -2.80
N MET A 288 -3.44 -24.03 -3.75
CA MET A 288 -2.07 -23.60 -3.51
C MET A 288 -1.71 -22.50 -4.48
N ASN A 289 -1.12 -21.44 -3.95
CA ASN A 289 -0.53 -20.37 -4.72
C ASN A 289 0.98 -20.35 -4.46
N ILE A 290 1.77 -20.37 -5.53
CA ILE A 290 3.22 -20.25 -5.49
C ILE A 290 3.57 -18.97 -6.21
N THR A 291 4.27 -18.08 -5.50
CA THR A 291 4.78 -16.84 -6.06
C THR A 291 6.28 -16.85 -5.94
N ALA A 292 6.97 -16.51 -7.03
CA ALA A 292 8.41 -16.33 -7.04
C ALA A 292 8.71 -14.89 -7.44
N GLU A 293 9.54 -14.23 -6.64
CA GLU A 293 9.90 -12.85 -6.83
C GLU A 293 11.42 -12.69 -6.84
N TYR A 294 11.89 -11.87 -7.76
CA TYR A 294 13.28 -11.47 -7.86
C TYR A 294 13.32 -9.94 -7.90
N GLU A 295 13.94 -9.37 -6.87
CA GLU A 295 14.22 -7.94 -6.79
C GLU A 295 15.72 -7.71 -6.94
N THR A 296 16.09 -6.76 -7.79
CA THR A 296 17.47 -6.30 -7.93
C THR A 296 17.53 -4.80 -7.73
N LEU A 297 18.47 -4.34 -6.92
CA LEU A 297 18.76 -2.94 -6.69
C LEU A 297 20.22 -2.67 -7.02
N GLN A 298 20.46 -1.67 -7.86
CA GLN A 298 21.78 -1.15 -8.19
C GLN A 298 21.81 0.34 -7.83
N GLU A 299 22.70 0.74 -6.93
CA GLU A 299 22.74 2.10 -6.39
C GLU A 299 24.16 2.64 -6.39
N PHE A 300 24.33 3.83 -6.97
CA PHE A 300 25.54 4.64 -6.87
C PHE A 300 25.20 5.88 -6.04
N ARG A 301 25.90 6.07 -4.93
CA ARG A 301 25.56 7.12 -3.97
C ARG A 301 26.79 7.78 -3.40
N GLN A 302 26.59 8.98 -2.88
CA GLN A 302 27.56 9.71 -2.10
C GLN A 302 27.01 9.88 -0.71
N LEU A 303 27.72 9.37 0.30
CA LEU A 303 27.38 9.54 1.71
C LEU A 303 28.59 10.16 2.42
N PRO A 304 28.40 11.17 3.28
CA PRO A 304 29.47 11.63 4.14
C PRO A 304 29.96 10.46 5.01
N VAL A 305 31.20 10.06 4.82
CA VAL A 305 31.84 8.98 5.59
C VAL A 305 33.03 9.55 6.33
N ALA A 306 33.03 9.34 7.65
CA ALA A 306 34.18 9.64 8.47
C ALA A 306 35.35 8.73 8.07
N THR A 307 36.55 9.28 8.07
CA THR A 307 37.78 8.49 8.03
C THR A 307 37.82 7.58 9.25
N SER A 308 38.53 6.46 9.12
CA SER A 308 38.49 5.42 10.16
C SER A 308 38.86 5.98 11.54
N PRO A 309 38.32 5.43 12.64
CA PRO A 309 38.68 5.82 14.02
C PRO A 309 40.18 5.70 14.34
N PHE A 310 40.95 5.04 13.47
CA PHE A 310 42.39 4.83 13.59
C PHE A 310 43.21 5.73 12.64
N GLU A 311 42.61 6.79 12.10
CA GLU A 311 43.25 7.76 11.19
C GLU A 311 43.89 7.08 9.96
N SER A 312 43.37 5.91 9.56
CA SER A 312 43.83 5.17 8.40
C SER A 312 42.92 5.47 7.22
N THR A 313 43.50 6.04 6.16
CA THR A 313 42.83 6.39 4.91
C THR A 313 43.38 5.55 3.75
N ILE A 314 42.60 5.38 2.68
CA ILE A 314 43.09 4.74 1.45
C ILE A 314 44.15 5.62 0.80
N ASP A 315 43.85 6.92 0.69
CA ASP A 315 44.73 7.88 0.04
C ASP A 315 45.83 8.36 1.00
N PRO A 316 47.12 8.27 0.60
CA PRO A 316 48.22 8.82 1.37
C PRO A 316 48.10 10.34 1.53
N PHE A 317 48.41 10.85 2.72
CA PHE A 317 48.37 12.28 3.04
C PHE A 317 46.97 12.92 2.95
N SER A 318 45.91 12.12 3.15
CA SER A 318 44.57 12.66 3.41
C SER A 318 44.52 13.23 4.82
N GLU A 319 44.20 14.53 4.93
CA GLU A 319 44.06 15.28 6.18
C GLU A 319 42.60 15.51 6.62
N PRO A 320 41.59 15.63 5.72
CA PRO A 320 40.21 15.86 6.15
C PRO A 320 39.61 14.71 6.95
N PHE A 321 38.77 15.03 7.95
CA PHE A 321 38.06 14.05 8.75
C PHE A 321 37.04 13.24 7.93
N PHE A 322 36.30 13.89 7.01
CA PHE A 322 35.40 13.21 6.07
C PHE A 322 36.12 12.91 4.75
N GLY A 323 36.09 11.63 4.39
CA GLY A 323 36.82 11.05 3.25
C GLY A 323 36.09 11.14 1.91
N ASP A 324 36.42 10.22 1.00
CA ASP A 324 35.70 10.09 -0.28
C ASP A 324 34.28 9.53 -0.05
N PRO A 325 33.22 10.30 -0.39
CA PRO A 325 31.85 9.89 -0.11
C PRO A 325 31.30 8.81 -1.05
N ASN A 326 32.01 8.48 -2.15
CA ASN A 326 31.46 7.60 -3.18
C ASN A 326 31.33 6.16 -2.70
N GLN A 327 30.16 5.56 -2.98
CA GLN A 327 29.86 4.17 -2.71
C GLN A 327 29.03 3.56 -3.83
N TYR A 328 29.21 2.26 -4.05
CA TYR A 328 28.35 1.44 -4.89
C TYR A 328 27.73 0.32 -4.06
N PHE A 329 26.41 0.16 -4.18
CA PHE A 329 25.64 -0.86 -3.48
C PHE A 329 24.81 -1.66 -4.47
N SER A 330 24.82 -2.99 -4.31
CA SER A 330 24.02 -3.92 -5.09
C SER A 330 23.30 -4.88 -4.13
N SER A 331 22.02 -5.13 -4.35
CA SER A 331 21.24 -6.12 -3.60
C SER A 331 20.40 -6.94 -4.58
N ASN A 332 20.41 -8.26 -4.41
CA ASN A 332 19.63 -9.19 -5.20
C ASN A 332 18.86 -10.09 -4.22
N LEU A 333 17.54 -9.91 -4.16
CA LEU A 333 16.66 -10.61 -3.25
C LEU A 333 15.78 -11.59 -4.04
N PHE A 334 15.80 -12.84 -3.63
CA PHE A 334 14.96 -13.91 -4.17
C PHE A 334 13.96 -14.33 -3.11
N LEU A 335 12.68 -14.19 -3.42
CA LEU A 335 11.57 -14.56 -2.54
C LEU A 335 10.80 -15.71 -3.18
N MET A 336 10.45 -16.71 -2.37
CA MET A 336 9.59 -17.80 -2.77
C MET A 336 8.52 -18.02 -1.72
N SER A 337 7.28 -17.78 -2.12
CA SER A 337 6.09 -17.80 -1.27
C SER A 337 5.22 -18.99 -1.63
N PHE A 338 4.83 -19.75 -0.60
CA PHE A 338 3.90 -20.86 -0.70
C PHE A 338 2.69 -20.56 0.18
N GLU A 339 1.52 -20.45 -0.43
CA GLU A 339 0.27 -20.23 0.26
C GLU A 339 -0.67 -21.40 0.01
N LEU A 340 -1.10 -22.05 1.09
CA LEU A 340 -2.08 -23.12 1.06
C LEU A 340 -3.34 -22.63 1.79
N PHE A 341 -4.45 -22.50 1.08
CA PHE A 341 -5.68 -21.96 1.64
C PHE A 341 -6.89 -22.84 1.37
N HIS A 342 -7.82 -22.82 2.31
CA HIS A 342 -9.06 -23.56 2.23
C HIS A 342 -10.28 -22.64 2.15
N GLY A 343 -11.15 -22.94 1.19
CA GLY A 343 -12.44 -22.30 1.02
C GLY A 343 -12.62 -21.72 -0.36
N ASN A 344 -13.84 -21.28 -0.66
CA ASN A 344 -14.16 -20.66 -1.94
C ASN A 344 -13.90 -19.14 -1.83
N ALA A 345 -12.63 -18.75 -1.93
CA ALA A 345 -12.18 -17.35 -1.78
C ALA A 345 -12.89 -16.38 -2.75
N ALA A 346 -13.37 -16.86 -3.89
CA ALA A 346 -14.15 -16.08 -4.85
C ALA A 346 -15.50 -15.55 -4.31
N PHE A 347 -16.06 -16.17 -3.26
CA PHE A 347 -17.40 -15.82 -2.75
C PHE A 347 -17.46 -15.46 -1.28
N LYS A 348 -16.54 -16.00 -0.47
CA LYS A 348 -16.48 -15.77 0.98
C LYS A 348 -15.03 -15.65 1.43
N PRO A 349 -14.76 -14.99 2.56
CA PRO A 349 -13.44 -15.00 3.17
C PRO A 349 -12.94 -16.42 3.41
N ILE A 350 -11.64 -16.62 3.25
CA ILE A 350 -10.92 -17.88 3.45
C ILE A 350 -11.23 -18.46 4.84
N ASP A 351 -11.44 -19.77 4.93
CA ASP A 351 -11.77 -20.42 6.20
C ASP A 351 -10.50 -20.59 7.07
N TRP A 352 -9.40 -21.00 6.44
CA TRP A 352 -8.06 -21.03 7.02
C TRP A 352 -6.99 -21.01 5.92
N GLN A 353 -5.80 -20.52 6.26
CA GLN A 353 -4.64 -20.53 5.37
C GLN A 353 -3.34 -20.75 6.12
N PHE A 354 -2.35 -21.29 5.41
CA PHE A 354 -0.97 -21.38 5.81
C PHE A 354 -0.11 -20.71 4.74
N LYS A 355 0.72 -19.74 5.13
CA LYS A 355 1.68 -19.08 4.24
C LYS A 355 3.09 -19.31 4.75
N MET A 356 4.02 -19.56 3.84
CA MET A 356 5.45 -19.69 4.10
C MET A 356 6.23 -18.94 3.01
N THR A 357 7.05 -17.97 3.39
CA THR A 357 7.88 -17.16 2.49
C THR A 357 9.35 -17.33 2.85
N THR A 358 10.13 -17.92 1.95
CA THR A 358 11.59 -18.00 2.08
C THR A 358 12.25 -16.88 1.29
N ALA A 359 13.33 -16.32 1.83
CA ALA A 359 14.11 -15.26 1.21
C ALA A 359 15.58 -15.67 1.12
N PHE A 360 16.23 -15.34 0.01
CA PHE A 360 17.66 -15.44 -0.17
C PHE A 360 18.17 -14.13 -0.73
N ASN A 361 19.07 -13.46 -0.01
CA ASN A 361 19.66 -12.20 -0.41
C ASN A 361 21.16 -12.36 -0.71
N ILE A 362 21.63 -11.71 -1.76
CA ILE A 362 23.06 -11.48 -2.01
C ILE A 362 23.25 -9.98 -2.15
N ASN A 363 24.09 -9.39 -1.30
CA ASN A 363 24.42 -7.98 -1.34
C ASN A 363 25.92 -7.74 -1.52
N TYR A 364 26.25 -6.69 -2.27
CA TYR A 364 27.62 -6.22 -2.49
C TYR A 364 27.70 -4.73 -2.16
N LEU A 365 28.68 -4.35 -1.36
CA LEU A 365 28.98 -2.98 -0.99
C LEU A 365 30.44 -2.68 -1.34
N ASP A 366 30.66 -1.59 -2.06
CA ASP A 366 31.98 -1.05 -2.40
C ASP A 366 32.04 0.39 -1.95
N THR A 367 33.08 0.73 -1.20
CA THR A 367 33.26 2.04 -0.57
C THR A 367 34.65 2.56 -0.88
N ASN A 368 34.81 3.89 -0.81
CA ASN A 368 36.10 4.53 -1.01
C ASN A 368 36.79 4.92 0.31
N GLU A 369 36.33 4.39 1.45
CA GLU A 369 36.96 4.63 2.76
C GLU A 369 37.09 3.33 3.57
N LEU A 370 38.13 3.26 4.40
CA LEU A 370 38.36 2.13 5.31
C LEU A 370 37.46 2.21 6.53
N ALA A 371 37.25 1.07 7.19
CA ALA A 371 36.44 0.94 8.39
C ALA A 371 34.93 1.23 8.22
N VAL A 372 34.43 1.32 6.97
CA VAL A 372 33.00 1.47 6.68
C VAL A 372 32.29 0.11 6.66
N VAL A 373 32.90 -0.90 6.07
CA VAL A 373 32.32 -2.25 5.97
C VAL A 373 32.47 -3.07 7.25
N ASN A 374 33.54 -2.84 8.01
CA ASN A 374 33.90 -3.50 9.27
C ASN A 374 34.94 -2.61 10.00
N PRO A 375 34.91 -2.45 11.34
CA PRO A 375 35.91 -1.68 12.08
C PRO A 375 37.36 -2.12 11.84
N ASP A 376 37.59 -3.39 11.50
CA ASP A 376 38.89 -3.90 11.14
C ASP A 376 39.29 -3.46 9.73
N ILE A 377 40.22 -2.51 9.65
CA ILE A 377 40.75 -1.96 8.39
C ILE A 377 41.34 -3.02 7.44
N ARG A 378 41.65 -4.23 7.93
CA ARG A 378 42.21 -5.33 7.13
C ARG A 378 41.17 -6.00 6.23
N GLU A 379 39.88 -5.86 6.56
CA GLU A 379 38.77 -6.35 5.72
C GLU A 379 38.62 -5.53 4.43
N GLY A 380 39.30 -4.39 4.33
CA GLY A 380 39.33 -3.55 3.13
C GLY A 380 38.09 -2.69 3.00
N THR A 381 37.66 -2.48 1.75
CA THR A 381 36.62 -1.48 1.41
C THR A 381 35.40 -2.10 0.72
N THR A 382 35.45 -3.40 0.46
CA THR A 382 34.40 -4.14 -0.26
C THR A 382 33.85 -5.24 0.63
N ARG A 383 32.56 -5.50 0.51
CA ARG A 383 31.86 -6.59 1.19
C ARG A 383 30.92 -7.29 0.22
N LEU A 384 31.04 -8.61 0.13
CA LEU A 384 30.04 -9.48 -0.49
C LEU A 384 29.48 -10.37 0.61
N ASP A 385 28.16 -10.36 0.76
CA ASP A 385 27.47 -11.11 1.81
C ASP A 385 26.24 -11.82 1.23
N ASP A 386 25.91 -12.98 1.77
CA ASP A 386 24.73 -13.74 1.41
C ASP A 386 23.97 -14.22 2.65
N TYR A 387 22.65 -14.20 2.58
CA TYR A 387 21.81 -14.57 3.71
C TYR A 387 20.53 -15.27 3.27
N PHE A 388 20.22 -16.39 3.92
CA PHE A 388 18.96 -17.11 3.74
C PHE A 388 18.10 -16.96 4.99
N ALA A 389 16.82 -16.66 4.80
CA ALA A 389 15.90 -16.42 5.89
C ALA A 389 14.49 -16.94 5.60
N LEU A 390 13.76 -17.23 6.67
CA LEU A 390 12.33 -17.51 6.63
C LEU A 390 11.59 -16.23 7.07
N GLN A 391 11.09 -15.45 6.11
CA GLN A 391 10.48 -14.14 6.38
C GLN A 391 9.11 -14.28 7.00
N GLU A 392 8.19 -14.93 6.29
CA GLU A 392 6.82 -15.17 6.75
C GLU A 392 6.59 -16.65 6.96
N TYR A 393 5.91 -16.98 8.04
CA TYR A 393 5.39 -18.31 8.31
C TYR A 393 4.23 -18.13 9.27
N PHE A 394 3.00 -18.29 8.79
CA PHE A 394 1.84 -18.13 9.65
C PHE A 394 0.72 -19.08 9.31
N PHE A 395 -0.09 -19.34 10.33
CA PHE A 395 -1.39 -19.96 10.18
C PHE A 395 -2.47 -18.93 10.52
N GLU A 396 -3.43 -18.77 9.62
CA GLU A 396 -4.61 -17.96 9.84
C GLU A 396 -5.85 -18.83 9.86
N TRP A 397 -6.75 -18.51 10.78
CA TRP A 397 -8.02 -19.17 10.95
C TRP A 397 -9.12 -18.14 11.14
N LYS A 398 -10.16 -18.24 10.30
CA LYS A 398 -11.38 -17.46 10.43
C LYS A 398 -12.22 -18.02 11.57
N MET A 399 -12.35 -17.24 12.64
CA MET A 399 -13.06 -17.69 13.84
C MET A 399 -14.58 -17.66 13.63
N ALA A 400 -15.11 -16.59 13.04
CA ALA A 400 -16.55 -16.41 12.85
C ALA A 400 -16.87 -15.39 11.75
N ASP A 401 -18.02 -15.58 11.12
CA ASP A 401 -18.70 -14.55 10.33
C ASP A 401 -19.63 -13.75 11.26
N LEU A 402 -19.47 -12.43 11.28
CA LEU A 402 -20.18 -11.47 12.15
C LEU A 402 -21.47 -10.92 11.53
N SER A 403 -21.64 -11.02 10.20
CA SER A 403 -22.82 -10.53 9.51
C SER A 403 -23.17 -11.34 8.24
N PRO A 404 -24.39 -11.19 7.70
CA PRO A 404 -24.77 -11.78 6.41
C PRO A 404 -23.95 -11.26 5.21
N HIS A 405 -23.21 -10.17 5.39
CA HIS A 405 -22.33 -9.57 4.37
C HIS A 405 -20.91 -10.13 4.42
N TYR A 406 -20.69 -11.25 5.12
CA TYR A 406 -19.38 -11.84 5.35
C TYR A 406 -18.40 -10.90 6.06
N ASP A 407 -18.91 -10.00 6.91
CA ASP A 407 -18.07 -9.39 7.95
C ASP A 407 -17.49 -10.53 8.79
N PHE A 408 -16.21 -10.48 9.15
CA PHE A 408 -15.54 -11.62 9.79
C PHE A 408 -14.61 -11.20 10.92
N VAL A 409 -14.18 -12.18 11.70
CA VAL A 409 -13.06 -12.06 12.62
C VAL A 409 -12.13 -13.26 12.45
N SER A 410 -10.84 -13.00 12.29
CA SER A 410 -9.79 -13.99 12.09
C SER A 410 -8.67 -13.80 13.09
N ALA A 411 -8.00 -14.90 13.45
CA ALA A 411 -6.69 -14.86 14.08
C ALA A 411 -5.62 -15.35 13.12
N ARG A 412 -4.45 -14.71 13.17
CA ARG A 412 -3.23 -15.13 12.49
C ARG A 412 -2.10 -15.23 13.50
N VAL A 413 -1.39 -16.36 13.51
CA VAL A 413 -0.28 -16.63 14.42
C VAL A 413 0.94 -17.07 13.62
N GLY A 414 2.07 -16.42 13.85
CA GLY A 414 3.34 -16.67 13.17
C GLY A 414 4.05 -15.39 12.75
N SER A 415 5.10 -15.53 11.93
CA SER A 415 5.78 -14.38 11.32
C SER A 415 4.97 -13.85 10.15
N GLN A 416 4.64 -12.56 10.18
CA GLN A 416 3.76 -11.89 9.22
C GLN A 416 4.22 -10.45 9.02
N GLU A 417 3.99 -9.92 7.83
CA GLU A 417 4.13 -8.49 7.57
C GLU A 417 3.01 -7.68 8.21
N PHE A 418 3.36 -6.49 8.70
CA PHE A 418 2.39 -5.55 9.20
C PHE A 418 2.82 -4.09 9.09
N VAL A 419 1.93 -3.26 8.55
CA VAL A 419 2.05 -1.81 8.51
C VAL A 419 1.02 -1.18 9.46
N SER A 420 1.49 -0.30 10.34
CA SER A 420 0.64 0.30 11.38
C SER A 420 -0.33 1.35 10.87
N ASP A 421 0.02 2.11 9.83
CA ASP A 421 -0.79 3.21 9.32
C ASP A 421 -0.72 3.35 7.80
N PHE A 422 -1.50 4.27 7.24
CA PHE A 422 -1.64 4.46 5.80
C PHE A 422 -0.33 4.78 5.06
N LYS A 423 0.67 5.30 5.77
CA LYS A 423 1.91 5.76 5.17
C LYS A 423 3.14 5.06 5.73
N GLY A 424 3.05 4.30 6.83
CA GLY A 424 4.16 3.57 7.41
C GLY A 424 5.01 4.40 8.38
N PHE A 425 4.41 5.35 9.10
CA PHE A 425 5.15 6.30 9.94
C PHE A 425 5.69 5.72 11.25
N ILE A 426 5.07 4.69 11.84
CA ILE A 426 5.50 4.16 13.14
C ILE A 426 6.08 2.75 13.04
N PHE A 427 5.42 1.86 12.29
CA PHE A 427 5.81 0.46 12.17
C PHE A 427 5.44 -0.08 10.78
N ASP A 428 6.44 -0.58 10.07
CA ASP A 428 6.34 -1.32 8.81
C ASP A 428 7.42 -2.40 8.83
N ASP A 429 7.04 -3.62 9.21
CA ASP A 429 7.99 -4.74 9.25
C ASP A 429 7.32 -6.12 9.23
N VAL A 430 8.11 -7.13 8.86
CA VAL A 430 7.78 -8.56 8.96
C VAL A 430 8.30 -9.14 10.27
N ASN A 431 7.40 -9.56 11.15
CA ASN A 431 7.79 -10.00 12.49
C ASN A 431 6.91 -11.12 13.06
N ARG A 432 7.45 -11.85 14.05
CA ARG A 432 6.76 -12.96 14.74
C ARG A 432 5.71 -12.42 15.71
N GLY A 433 4.46 -12.83 15.54
CA GLY A 433 3.40 -12.35 16.42
C GLY A 433 2.08 -13.10 16.33
N ALA A 434 1.11 -12.60 17.09
CA ALA A 434 -0.28 -13.02 17.05
C ALA A 434 -1.17 -11.81 16.76
N ARG A 435 -2.05 -11.94 15.77
CA ARG A 435 -2.92 -10.89 15.27
C ARG A 435 -4.37 -11.34 15.30
N VAL A 436 -5.26 -10.48 15.78
CA VAL A 436 -6.72 -10.64 15.66
C VAL A 436 -7.26 -9.44 14.91
N PHE A 437 -7.93 -9.71 13.79
CA PHE A 437 -8.44 -8.66 12.92
C PHE A 437 -9.79 -9.05 12.35
N GLY A 438 -10.53 -8.05 11.90
CA GLY A 438 -11.86 -8.29 11.36
C GLY A 438 -12.52 -7.03 10.84
N THR A 439 -13.71 -7.25 10.29
CA THR A 439 -14.52 -6.23 9.64
C THR A 439 -15.92 -6.22 10.24
N ARG A 440 -16.58 -5.06 10.24
CA ARG A 440 -17.96 -4.88 10.70
C ARG A 440 -18.70 -3.86 9.85
N LEU A 441 -20.02 -3.95 9.89
CA LEU A 441 -20.95 -3.04 9.21
C LEU A 441 -20.73 -3.02 7.69
N ALA A 442 -20.64 -4.20 7.09
CA ALA A 442 -20.32 -4.39 5.68
C ALA A 442 -18.99 -3.70 5.32
N ASN A 443 -17.92 -4.09 6.01
CA ASN A 443 -16.54 -3.62 5.81
C ASN A 443 -16.24 -2.13 6.13
N ARG A 444 -17.23 -1.35 6.57
CA ARG A 444 -17.02 0.06 6.87
C ARG A 444 -16.18 0.30 8.12
N ASP A 445 -16.26 -0.61 9.09
CA ASP A 445 -15.40 -0.63 10.27
C ASP A 445 -14.41 -1.79 10.15
N GLN A 446 -13.14 -1.51 10.39
CA GLN A 446 -12.09 -2.53 10.45
C GLN A 446 -11.30 -2.36 11.73
N PHE A 447 -10.93 -3.46 12.36
CA PHE A 447 -10.13 -3.43 13.58
C PHE A 447 -9.00 -4.43 13.47
N ASN A 448 -7.91 -4.11 14.16
CA ASN A 448 -6.76 -4.96 14.25
C ASN A 448 -6.09 -4.82 15.62
N ILE A 449 -5.72 -5.95 16.21
CA ILE A 449 -4.90 -6.02 17.42
C ILE A 449 -3.79 -7.01 17.12
N VAL A 450 -2.54 -6.57 17.17
CA VAL A 450 -1.37 -7.43 16.95
C VAL A 450 -0.37 -7.27 18.08
N LEU A 451 0.15 -8.39 18.55
CA LEU A 451 1.25 -8.47 19.49
C LEU A 451 2.43 -9.14 18.81
N PHE A 452 3.53 -8.42 18.69
CA PHE A 452 4.81 -8.90 18.17
C PHE A 452 5.79 -9.19 19.30
N ASP A 453 6.50 -10.30 19.10
CA ASP A 453 7.70 -10.67 19.82
C ASP A 453 8.82 -10.67 18.79
N GLN A 454 9.51 -9.54 18.70
CA GLN A 454 10.33 -9.24 17.54
C GLN A 454 11.55 -10.16 17.46
N VAL A 455 11.88 -10.55 16.22
CA VAL A 455 13.10 -11.28 15.94
C VAL A 455 14.19 -10.32 15.52
N GLU A 456 15.44 -10.69 15.77
CA GLU A 456 16.57 -9.90 15.33
C GLU A 456 16.64 -9.92 13.80
N LYS A 457 17.07 -8.82 13.19
CA LYS A 457 17.35 -8.74 11.75
C LYS A 457 18.82 -8.95 11.48
N ASP A 458 19.11 -9.57 10.34
CA ASP A 458 20.46 -9.60 9.80
C ASP A 458 20.89 -8.18 9.39
N THR A 459 22.13 -7.82 9.71
CA THR A 459 22.65 -6.45 9.59
C THR A 459 22.66 -5.94 8.14
N ASN A 460 22.94 -6.81 7.18
CA ASN A 460 23.20 -6.40 5.79
C ASN A 460 22.01 -6.64 4.89
N SER A 461 21.36 -7.81 5.04
CA SER A 461 20.19 -8.18 4.25
C SER A 461 18.88 -7.63 4.81
N LEU A 462 18.86 -7.20 6.07
CA LEU A 462 17.67 -6.74 6.80
C LEU A 462 16.58 -7.81 6.99
N LEU A 463 16.93 -9.06 6.67
CA LEU A 463 16.04 -10.21 6.75
C LEU A 463 15.92 -10.74 8.18
N ASN A 464 14.75 -11.28 8.53
CA ASN A 464 14.53 -11.98 9.80
C ASN A 464 15.57 -13.07 10.09
N THR A 465 16.12 -13.04 11.30
CA THR A 465 16.90 -14.15 11.88
C THR A 465 16.00 -15.05 12.75
N PHE A 466 16.58 -16.09 13.34
CA PHE A 466 15.91 -16.93 14.34
C PHE A 466 16.15 -16.46 15.78
N ASN A 467 16.97 -15.43 15.98
CA ASN A 467 17.31 -14.92 17.30
C ASN A 467 16.22 -13.97 17.80
N ASP A 468 15.98 -13.99 19.10
CA ASP A 468 15.04 -13.09 19.76
C ASP A 468 15.69 -11.72 19.97
N ARG A 469 15.00 -10.64 19.58
CA ARG A 469 15.45 -9.26 19.77
C ARG A 469 15.17 -8.74 21.19
N LYS A 470 14.33 -9.45 21.96
CA LYS A 470 13.82 -9.06 23.29
C LYS A 470 12.98 -7.78 23.30
N GLN A 471 12.46 -7.38 22.14
CA GLN A 471 11.55 -6.24 21.98
C GLN A 471 10.12 -6.73 21.74
N ASN A 472 9.17 -6.20 22.51
CA ASN A 472 7.75 -6.52 22.32
C ASN A 472 6.98 -5.29 21.88
N THR A 473 6.11 -5.47 20.87
CA THR A 473 5.32 -4.38 20.30
C THR A 473 3.85 -4.79 20.21
N LEU A 474 2.97 -4.00 20.80
CA LEU A 474 1.52 -4.16 20.71
C LEU A 474 0.95 -3.02 19.88
N ILE A 475 0.20 -3.34 18.83
CA ILE A 475 -0.45 -2.36 17.95
C ILE A 475 -1.94 -2.64 17.90
N MET A 476 -2.74 -1.60 18.16
CA MET A 476 -4.18 -1.63 18.02
C MET A 476 -4.62 -0.56 17.04
N ASN A 477 -5.31 -0.95 15.97
CA ASN A 477 -5.83 -0.05 14.97
C ASN A 477 -7.34 -0.20 14.83
N TYR A 478 -8.01 0.93 14.64
CA TYR A 478 -9.41 1.00 14.28
C TYR A 478 -9.59 1.93 13.10
N TYR A 479 -10.15 1.41 12.01
CA TYR A 479 -10.42 2.15 10.78
C TYR A 479 -11.91 2.37 10.61
N ARG A 480 -12.27 3.55 10.14
CA ARG A 480 -13.61 3.93 9.73
C ARG A 480 -13.57 4.49 8.32
N GLN A 481 -14.11 3.74 7.37
CA GLN A 481 -14.32 4.20 6.00
C GLN A 481 -15.48 5.19 5.91
N ASP A 482 -15.46 6.03 4.88
CA ASP A 482 -16.44 7.08 4.61
C ASP A 482 -16.67 8.01 5.83
N PHE A 483 -15.59 8.39 6.50
CA PHE A 483 -15.62 9.30 7.64
C PHE A 483 -15.62 10.75 7.15
N ILE A 484 -16.58 11.58 7.61
CA ILE A 484 -16.81 12.98 7.16
C ILE A 484 -17.25 13.11 5.69
N SER A 485 -16.55 12.49 4.74
CA SER A 485 -16.86 12.45 3.31
C SER A 485 -16.78 11.01 2.80
N PRO A 486 -17.65 10.58 1.85
CA PRO A 486 -17.42 9.36 1.10
C PRO A 486 -16.02 9.39 0.46
N GLY A 487 -15.29 8.29 0.58
CA GLY A 487 -13.92 8.18 0.07
C GLY A 487 -12.81 8.70 1.01
N TYR A 488 -13.13 9.20 2.20
CA TYR A 488 -12.13 9.49 3.24
C TYR A 488 -12.20 8.45 4.36
N THR A 489 -11.08 7.81 4.68
CA THR A 489 -10.97 6.82 5.75
C THR A 489 -10.18 7.41 6.90
N ALA A 490 -10.73 7.35 8.11
CA ALA A 490 -10.04 7.73 9.34
C ALA A 490 -9.54 6.50 10.08
N GLN A 491 -8.41 6.64 10.76
CA GLN A 491 -7.80 5.62 11.60
C GLN A 491 -7.45 6.21 12.97
N ALA A 492 -7.77 5.47 14.02
CA ALA A 492 -7.20 5.66 15.34
C ALA A 492 -6.27 4.49 15.65
N SER A 493 -5.08 4.78 16.19
CA SER A 493 -4.07 3.77 16.50
C SER A 493 -3.49 3.99 17.90
N PHE A 494 -3.13 2.87 18.54
CA PHE A 494 -2.37 2.85 19.78
C PHE A 494 -1.23 1.84 19.63
N HIS A 495 -0.01 2.28 19.90
CA HIS A 495 1.16 1.42 19.88
C HIS A 495 1.84 1.42 21.25
N TYR A 496 2.27 0.25 21.70
CA TYR A 496 3.10 0.08 22.88
C TYR A 496 4.35 -0.67 22.48
N ASN A 497 5.51 -0.11 22.79
CA ASN A 497 6.81 -0.69 22.49
C ASN A 497 7.64 -0.77 23.76
N ILE A 498 8.18 -1.95 24.04
CA ILE A 498 9.16 -2.15 25.11
C ILE A 498 10.39 -2.83 24.52
N ASP A 499 11.49 -2.10 24.47
CA ASP A 499 12.80 -2.59 24.08
C ASP A 499 13.64 -2.79 25.34
N ARG A 500 14.13 -4.01 25.56
CA ARG A 500 14.79 -4.41 26.82
C ARG A 500 16.30 -4.23 26.73
N PRO A 501 16.99 -4.09 27.89
CA PRO A 501 18.44 -3.97 27.91
C PRO A 501 19.12 -5.16 27.25
N ASP A 502 19.96 -4.90 26.25
CA ASP A 502 20.78 -5.92 25.60
C ASP A 502 22.15 -5.39 25.22
N PHE A 503 23.05 -6.32 24.88
CA PHE A 503 24.38 -6.04 24.35
C PHE A 503 24.58 -6.83 23.07
N LEU A 504 24.79 -6.13 21.96
CA LEU A 504 24.89 -6.74 20.63
C LEU A 504 25.93 -6.03 19.77
N PHE A 505 26.85 -6.83 19.22
CA PHE A 505 27.61 -6.45 18.03
C PHE A 505 26.91 -7.01 16.80
N ASP A 506 26.92 -6.22 15.73
CA ASP A 506 26.37 -6.61 14.44
C ASP A 506 27.26 -7.65 13.73
N ASN A 507 26.81 -8.19 12.60
CA ASN A 507 27.56 -9.19 11.85
C ASN A 507 28.86 -8.64 11.22
N ASN A 508 29.01 -7.32 11.20
CA ASN A 508 30.19 -6.61 10.70
C ASN A 508 31.13 -6.15 11.85
N ASN A 509 30.86 -6.56 13.10
CA ASN A 509 31.57 -6.19 14.34
C ASN A 509 31.42 -4.72 14.79
N PHE A 510 30.48 -3.95 14.25
CA PHE A 510 30.08 -2.68 14.85
C PHE A 510 29.21 -2.91 16.07
N LEU A 511 29.33 -2.03 17.05
CA LEU A 511 28.48 -2.05 18.23
C LEU A 511 27.09 -1.53 17.87
N ALA A 512 26.08 -2.39 17.97
CA ALA A 512 24.70 -2.03 17.67
C ALA A 512 23.90 -1.66 18.92
N ARG A 513 24.12 -2.35 20.05
CA ARG A 513 23.48 -2.04 21.33
C ARG A 513 24.43 -2.31 22.50
N PRO A 514 24.42 -1.48 23.55
CA PRO A 514 23.93 -0.09 23.57
C PRO A 514 24.64 0.76 22.52
N ASP A 515 24.08 1.93 22.19
CA ASP A 515 24.72 2.82 21.23
C ASP A 515 26.16 3.18 21.68
N PRO A 516 27.14 3.28 20.76
CA PRO A 516 28.55 3.48 21.07
C PRO A 516 28.88 4.92 21.49
N VAL A 517 27.87 5.69 21.90
CA VAL A 517 27.97 7.13 22.15
C VAL A 517 27.56 7.46 23.58
N GLY A 518 28.20 8.49 24.15
CA GLY A 518 27.93 8.94 25.52
C GLY A 518 28.14 7.83 26.57
N ILE A 519 27.11 7.48 27.33
CA ILE A 519 27.20 6.45 28.38
C ILE A 519 26.88 5.06 27.82
N PHE A 520 27.89 4.19 27.84
CA PHE A 520 27.78 2.80 27.43
C PHE A 520 27.17 1.91 28.53
N GLU A 521 25.84 1.88 28.62
CA GLU A 521 25.09 1.03 29.55
C GLU A 521 23.81 0.44 28.92
N PRO A 522 23.56 -0.88 29.04
CA PRO A 522 22.30 -1.48 28.61
C PRO A 522 21.10 -0.87 29.33
N HIS A 523 20.14 -0.40 28.54
CA HIS A 523 18.98 0.34 29.03
C HIS A 523 17.68 -0.16 28.39
N GLN A 524 16.58 0.10 29.07
CA GLN A 524 15.23 -0.19 28.61
C GLN A 524 14.57 1.08 28.07
N VAL A 525 13.92 0.97 26.92
CA VAL A 525 13.08 2.02 26.34
C VAL A 525 11.64 1.53 26.31
N GLU A 526 10.75 2.27 26.98
CA GLU A 526 9.32 1.98 27.03
C GLU A 526 8.54 3.16 26.45
N ALA A 527 7.91 2.97 25.30
CA ALA A 527 7.23 4.04 24.55
C ALA A 527 5.77 3.67 24.22
N TYR A 528 4.89 4.66 24.36
CA TYR A 528 3.46 4.57 24.09
C TYR A 528 3.06 5.62 23.06
N TYR A 529 2.52 5.19 21.93
CA TYR A 529 2.12 6.07 20.83
C TYR A 529 0.59 6.13 20.74
N LEU A 530 0.06 7.35 20.66
CA LEU A 530 -1.34 7.63 20.36
C LEU A 530 -1.42 8.28 18.98
N GLY A 531 -2.11 7.63 18.05
CA GLY A 531 -2.17 8.05 16.66
C GLY A 531 -3.58 8.35 16.16
N LEU A 532 -3.68 9.41 15.37
CA LEU A 532 -4.83 9.71 14.52
C LEU A 532 -4.34 9.97 13.10
N SER A 533 -4.80 9.16 12.16
CA SER A 533 -4.43 9.33 10.75
C SER A 533 -5.67 9.22 9.87
N GLY A 534 -5.55 9.69 8.63
CA GLY A 534 -6.60 9.57 7.65
C GLY A 534 -6.08 9.72 6.24
N GLN A 535 -6.74 9.04 5.31
CA GLN A 535 -6.37 9.02 3.91
C GLN A 535 -7.62 8.93 3.05
N GLY A 536 -7.60 9.61 1.91
CA GLY A 536 -8.63 9.50 0.91
C GLY A 536 -8.78 10.79 0.11
N HIS A 537 -10.01 11.14 -0.24
CA HIS A 537 -10.27 12.37 -0.96
C HIS A 537 -11.51 13.10 -0.45
N ILE A 538 -11.50 14.42 -0.61
CA ILE A 538 -12.66 15.29 -0.44
C ILE A 538 -12.87 16.00 -1.77
N GLU A 539 -13.95 15.65 -2.46
CA GLU A 539 -14.22 16.08 -3.83
C GLU A 539 -13.04 15.75 -4.77
N LYS A 540 -12.31 16.77 -5.24
CA LYS A 540 -11.16 16.64 -6.15
C LYS A 540 -9.79 16.68 -5.45
N LEU A 541 -9.78 16.94 -4.15
CA LEU A 541 -8.55 17.08 -3.39
C LEU A 541 -8.30 15.76 -2.65
N ASN A 542 -7.17 15.13 -2.93
CA ASN A 542 -6.70 13.99 -2.14
C ASN A 542 -6.03 14.52 -0.89
N ILE A 543 -6.30 13.88 0.25
CA ILE A 543 -5.81 14.29 1.56
C ILE A 543 -5.26 13.05 2.27
N SER A 544 -4.04 13.18 2.77
CA SER A 544 -3.43 12.24 3.70
C SER A 544 -2.91 13.01 4.90
N ASN A 545 -3.30 12.62 6.11
CA ASN A 545 -2.86 13.26 7.33
C ASN A 545 -2.52 12.24 8.42
N ALA A 546 -1.56 12.56 9.27
CA ALA A 546 -1.23 11.77 10.44
C ALA A 546 -0.83 12.70 11.59
N PHE A 547 -1.17 12.32 12.81
CA PHE A 547 -0.73 12.95 14.03
C PHE A 547 -0.44 11.86 15.06
N TYR A 548 0.72 11.93 15.69
CA TYR A 548 1.13 11.02 16.74
C TYR A 548 1.65 11.79 17.95
N TYR A 549 1.28 11.33 19.14
CA TYR A 549 1.87 11.76 20.39
C TYR A 549 2.48 10.53 21.07
N VAL A 550 3.75 10.64 21.45
CA VAL A 550 4.48 9.58 22.14
C VAL A 550 4.82 10.00 23.56
N PHE A 551 4.62 9.11 24.51
CA PHE A 551 5.01 9.29 25.90
C PHE A 551 5.58 7.98 26.47
N GLY A 552 6.38 8.06 27.53
CA GLY A 552 7.05 6.86 28.03
C GLY A 552 8.25 7.17 28.92
N HIS A 553 9.16 6.21 29.03
CA HIS A 553 10.36 6.32 29.85
C HIS A 553 11.54 5.59 29.19
N ASP A 554 12.68 6.26 29.12
CA ASP A 554 13.98 5.70 28.80
C ASP A 554 14.80 5.64 30.10
N SER A 555 15.18 4.44 30.52
CA SER A 555 15.87 4.24 31.80
C SER A 555 17.29 4.82 31.83
N MET A 556 17.96 4.99 30.68
CA MET A 556 19.29 5.59 30.58
C MET A 556 19.58 5.93 29.12
N ASN A 557 19.33 7.18 28.75
CA ASN A 557 19.63 7.63 27.40
C ASN A 557 21.17 7.80 27.23
N PRO A 558 21.78 7.25 26.17
CA PRO A 558 23.23 7.32 25.98
C PRO A 558 23.75 8.76 25.82
N ILE A 559 23.04 9.61 25.06
CA ILE A 559 23.44 11.00 24.75
C ILE A 559 23.24 11.90 25.97
N ALA A 560 22.05 11.85 26.60
CA ALA A 560 21.77 12.66 27.78
C ALA A 560 22.50 12.16 29.06
N GLY A 561 22.95 10.91 29.05
CA GLY A 561 23.68 10.27 30.15
C GLY A 561 22.85 10.07 31.42
N LYS A 562 21.53 9.99 31.31
CA LYS A 562 20.59 9.81 32.43
C LYS A 562 19.24 9.28 31.95
N ALA A 563 18.39 8.89 32.91
CA ALA A 563 17.01 8.51 32.63
C ALA A 563 16.18 9.71 32.12
N GLN A 564 15.33 9.46 31.11
CA GLN A 564 14.51 10.47 30.44
C GLN A 564 13.03 10.05 30.43
N ASP A 565 12.15 11.01 30.69
CA ASP A 565 10.71 10.85 30.47
C ASP A 565 10.38 11.29 29.04
N ILE A 566 9.76 10.42 28.24
CA ILE A 566 9.49 10.69 26.83
C ILE A 566 8.20 11.50 26.73
N SER A 567 8.22 12.58 25.96
CA SER A 567 7.02 13.34 25.56
C SER A 567 7.27 14.08 24.25
N ALA A 568 6.95 13.46 23.12
CA ALA A 568 7.22 14.01 21.78
C ALA A 568 6.01 13.88 20.85
N CYS A 569 6.05 14.55 19.70
CA CYS A 569 4.95 14.49 18.74
C CYS A 569 5.41 14.52 17.28
N MET A 570 4.53 14.03 16.41
CA MET A 570 4.68 14.09 14.97
C MET A 570 3.38 14.52 14.31
N ALA A 571 3.49 15.33 13.25
CA ALA A 571 2.38 15.70 12.39
C ALA A 571 2.78 15.63 10.92
N ALA A 572 1.92 15.05 10.09
CA ALA A 572 2.10 14.97 8.65
C ALA A 572 0.80 15.37 7.92
N LEU A 573 0.94 16.10 6.81
CA LEU A 573 -0.15 16.48 5.92
C LEU A 573 0.33 16.49 4.47
N GLU A 574 -0.30 15.71 3.61
CA GLU A 574 -0.09 15.68 2.17
C GLU A 574 -1.42 15.98 1.46
N LEU A 575 -1.37 16.94 0.54
CA LEU A 575 -2.49 17.34 -0.29
C LEU A 575 -2.11 17.13 -1.75
N SER A 576 -3.00 16.50 -2.52
CA SER A 576 -2.78 16.32 -3.95
C SER A 576 -4.01 16.66 -4.79
N TYR A 577 -3.77 17.14 -6.00
CA TYR A 577 -4.79 17.49 -6.97
C TYR A 577 -4.46 16.88 -8.33
N ASP A 578 -5.40 16.10 -8.84
CA ASP A 578 -5.23 15.34 -10.08
C ASP A 578 -5.85 16.09 -11.25
N ARG A 579 -5.06 16.23 -12.32
CA ARG A 579 -5.48 16.87 -13.57
C ARG A 579 -5.00 16.06 -14.76
N ASP A 580 -5.89 15.21 -15.26
CA ASP A 580 -5.67 14.39 -16.45
C ASP A 580 -4.42 13.50 -16.28
N TRP A 581 -3.31 13.79 -16.97
CA TRP A 581 -2.05 13.05 -16.87
C TRP A 581 -1.07 13.59 -15.81
N ALA A 582 -1.42 14.66 -15.10
CA ALA A 582 -0.54 15.30 -14.13
C ALA A 582 -1.19 15.40 -12.73
N ARG A 583 -0.46 14.98 -11.69
CA ARG A 583 -0.83 15.14 -10.28
C ARG A 583 0.11 16.14 -9.62
N PHE A 584 -0.46 17.15 -8.98
CA PHE A 584 0.29 18.12 -8.18
C PHE A 584 0.19 17.73 -6.71
N ARG A 585 1.31 17.62 -6.01
CA ARG A 585 1.35 17.28 -4.58
C ARG A 585 2.09 18.35 -3.79
N THR A 586 1.66 18.56 -2.55
CA THR A 586 2.42 19.31 -1.56
C THR A 586 2.28 18.63 -0.21
N SER A 587 3.38 18.58 0.54
CA SER A 587 3.44 17.83 1.79
C SER A 587 4.15 18.65 2.86
N PHE A 588 3.72 18.46 4.10
CA PHE A 588 4.29 19.05 5.30
C PHE A 588 4.49 17.94 6.32
N PHE A 589 5.69 17.87 6.90
CA PHE A 589 6.03 16.93 7.96
C PHE A 589 6.74 17.66 9.09
N TYR A 590 6.39 17.28 10.30
CA TYR A 590 6.94 17.82 11.54
C TYR A 590 7.16 16.66 12.52
N ALA A 591 8.37 16.54 13.03
CA ALA A 591 8.76 15.68 14.15
C ALA A 591 9.43 16.59 15.17
N SER A 592 8.96 16.59 16.42
CA SER A 592 9.51 17.48 17.45
C SER A 592 10.97 17.15 17.76
N GLY A 593 11.78 18.18 18.04
CA GLY A 593 13.14 18.05 18.53
C GLY A 593 13.24 18.11 20.05
N ASP A 594 14.38 17.67 20.59
CA ASP A 594 14.75 17.90 21.98
C ASP A 594 15.58 19.19 22.10
N SER A 595 14.95 20.24 22.62
CA SER A 595 15.60 21.54 22.85
C SER A 595 16.62 21.53 23.99
N ASN A 596 16.67 20.48 24.82
CA ASN A 596 17.61 20.41 25.93
C ASN A 596 17.99 18.96 26.31
N PRO A 597 19.05 18.39 25.70
CA PRO A 597 19.50 17.02 26.02
C PRO A 597 19.96 16.84 27.48
N ASN A 598 20.14 17.94 28.22
CA ASN A 598 20.63 17.91 29.60
C ASN A 598 19.52 17.95 30.64
N ASP A 599 18.23 17.99 30.28
CA ASP A 599 17.15 17.86 31.27
C ASP A 599 16.73 16.40 31.50
N THR A 600 15.51 16.16 31.98
CA THR A 600 14.95 14.83 32.27
C THR A 600 13.74 14.49 31.40
N THR A 601 13.42 15.32 30.39
CA THR A 601 12.29 15.12 29.49
C THR A 601 12.76 15.11 28.04
N ALA A 602 12.69 13.96 27.39
CA ALA A 602 13.04 13.84 25.97
C ALA A 602 11.85 14.26 25.09
N THR A 603 11.99 15.38 24.37
CA THR A 603 10.95 15.90 23.46
C THR A 603 11.19 15.60 21.98
N GLY A 604 12.31 14.94 21.64
CA GLY A 604 12.60 14.46 20.30
C GLY A 604 11.69 13.31 19.90
N PHE A 605 11.05 13.38 18.74
CA PHE A 605 10.15 12.33 18.26
C PHE A 605 10.93 11.21 17.58
N ASP A 606 10.55 9.97 17.85
CA ASP A 606 11.18 8.80 17.24
C ASP A 606 10.19 7.63 17.06
N THR A 607 10.43 6.76 16.08
CA THR A 607 9.51 5.71 15.58
C THR A 607 9.86 4.33 16.17
N ILE A 608 9.19 3.26 15.75
CA ILE A 608 9.61 1.90 16.13
C ILE A 608 10.49 1.33 15.00
N LEU A 609 9.88 1.11 13.84
CA LEU A 609 10.48 0.64 12.59
C LEU A 609 9.68 1.25 11.43
N ASP A 610 9.92 2.52 11.10
CA ASP A 610 9.15 3.23 10.09
C ASP A 610 9.63 2.98 8.67
N ALA A 611 8.76 3.08 7.66
CA ALA A 611 9.16 3.10 6.25
C ALA A 611 8.21 4.04 5.47
N PRO A 612 8.20 5.35 5.78
CA PRO A 612 7.08 6.21 5.41
C PRO A 612 7.03 6.54 3.91
N ASN A 613 5.98 6.17 3.16
CA ASN A 613 5.84 6.62 1.76
C ASN A 613 5.28 8.05 1.66
N PHE A 614 6.10 9.05 1.97
CA PHE A 614 5.70 10.45 2.10
C PHE A 614 6.73 11.40 1.48
N ALA A 615 6.30 12.56 0.97
CA ALA A 615 7.20 13.62 0.47
C ALA A 615 8.26 13.17 -0.57
N GLY A 616 7.91 12.21 -1.43
CA GLY A 616 8.81 11.65 -2.44
C GLY A 616 9.34 10.25 -2.12
N GLY A 617 9.17 9.78 -0.88
CA GLY A 617 9.43 8.39 -0.51
C GLY A 617 10.84 7.96 -0.86
N GLU A 618 10.94 6.78 -1.45
CA GLU A 618 12.20 6.19 -1.89
C GLU A 618 12.99 7.00 -2.94
N PHE A 619 12.39 8.01 -3.59
CA PHE A 619 13.07 8.87 -4.55
C PHE A 619 13.78 10.05 -3.86
N SER A 620 13.43 10.39 -2.62
CA SER A 620 14.08 11.45 -1.85
C SER A 620 15.48 11.02 -1.41
N TYR A 621 16.49 11.90 -1.55
CA TYR A 621 17.83 11.59 -1.03
C TYR A 621 17.80 11.44 0.49
N TRP A 622 17.18 12.39 1.19
CA TRP A 622 17.10 12.41 2.66
C TRP A 622 16.45 11.15 3.21
N GLN A 623 15.36 10.71 2.59
CA GLN A 623 14.64 9.54 3.07
C GLN A 623 15.32 8.23 2.66
N ARG A 624 15.86 8.13 1.45
CA ARG A 624 16.43 6.88 0.92
C ARG A 624 17.78 6.54 1.58
N GLN A 625 18.58 7.55 1.92
CA GLN A 625 19.97 7.34 2.33
C GLN A 625 20.14 7.34 3.86
N GLN A 626 21.08 6.53 4.33
CA GLN A 626 21.53 6.56 5.72
C GLN A 626 22.71 7.53 5.83
N LEU A 627 22.60 8.54 6.69
CA LEU A 627 23.69 9.48 6.94
C LEU A 627 24.33 9.16 8.29
N GLN A 628 25.58 8.68 8.27
CA GLN A 628 26.31 8.31 9.48
C GLN A 628 26.91 9.54 10.17
N LEU A 629 26.80 9.61 11.49
CA LEU A 629 27.34 10.67 12.33
C LEU A 629 28.02 10.07 13.59
N PHE A 630 29.34 9.91 13.56
CA PHE A 630 30.20 9.49 14.68
C PHE A 630 29.78 8.21 15.43
N GLY A 631 29.38 7.15 14.72
CA GLY A 631 29.06 5.85 15.32
C GLY A 631 27.56 5.62 15.55
N VAL A 632 26.75 6.66 15.42
CA VAL A 632 25.31 6.55 15.15
C VAL A 632 24.99 7.10 13.76
N SER A 633 23.76 6.99 13.30
CA SER A 633 23.29 7.64 12.08
C SER A 633 22.41 8.84 12.39
N LEU A 634 22.71 9.98 11.78
CA LEU A 634 21.85 11.16 11.82
C LEU A 634 20.42 10.81 11.39
N VAL A 635 20.28 10.07 10.28
CA VAL A 635 19.01 9.55 9.79
C VAL A 635 19.24 8.13 9.26
N GLN A 636 18.26 7.26 9.46
CA GLN A 636 18.29 5.88 8.98
C GLN A 636 17.83 5.78 7.53
N ARG A 637 18.25 4.69 6.86
CA ARG A 637 17.73 4.32 5.54
C ARG A 637 16.20 4.16 5.57
N GLU A 638 15.53 4.75 4.59
CA GLU A 638 14.07 4.71 4.43
C GLU A 638 13.33 5.28 5.64
N SER A 639 13.86 6.33 6.27
CA SER A 639 13.22 7.06 7.36
C SER A 639 13.24 8.56 7.10
N LEU A 640 12.29 9.28 7.68
CA LEU A 640 12.30 10.75 7.68
C LEU A 640 12.97 11.30 8.93
N VAL A 641 12.90 10.57 10.04
CA VAL A 641 13.19 11.10 11.37
C VAL A 641 14.70 11.01 11.65
N PRO A 642 15.36 12.11 12.03
CA PRO A 642 16.75 12.06 12.42
C PRO A 642 16.87 11.54 13.85
N ASP A 643 17.00 10.23 14.01
CA ASP A 643 16.86 9.53 15.29
C ASP A 643 18.17 9.38 16.09
N LEU A 644 19.34 9.59 15.47
CA LEU A 644 20.65 9.39 16.10
C LEU A 644 20.85 7.97 16.67
N ARG A 645 20.25 6.95 16.04
CA ARG A 645 20.46 5.54 16.42
C ARG A 645 21.63 4.92 15.66
N THR A 646 22.25 3.90 16.23
CA THR A 646 23.24 3.06 15.54
C THR A 646 22.73 2.42 14.25
N SER A 647 21.52 1.87 14.30
CA SER A 647 20.88 1.15 13.20
C SER A 647 19.38 1.13 13.41
N LYS A 648 18.62 1.27 12.32
CA LYS A 648 17.16 1.20 12.31
C LYS A 648 16.60 -0.06 12.98
N PHE A 649 17.15 -1.22 12.63
CA PHE A 649 16.61 -2.53 13.05
C PHE A 649 17.29 -3.10 14.29
N GLN A 650 18.59 -2.82 14.47
CA GLN A 650 19.37 -3.40 15.56
C GLN A 650 19.51 -2.43 16.75
N GLY A 651 19.55 -1.11 16.52
CA GLY A 651 19.63 -0.08 17.56
C GLY A 651 18.32 0.10 18.34
N GLN A 652 18.36 0.86 19.44
CA GLN A 652 17.17 1.15 20.27
C GLN A 652 16.58 2.52 19.88
N SER A 653 15.29 2.73 20.13
CA SER A 653 14.65 4.04 19.92
C SER A 653 15.27 5.12 20.80
N ASN A 654 15.56 6.29 20.21
CA ASN A 654 16.19 7.42 20.86
C ASN A 654 15.36 8.71 20.69
N PHE A 655 14.78 9.18 21.80
CA PHE A 655 13.96 10.39 21.86
C PHE A 655 14.76 11.66 22.22
N VAL A 656 16.08 11.54 22.42
CA VAL A 656 16.99 12.69 22.53
C VAL A 656 17.59 12.91 21.15
N ASN A 657 16.89 13.66 20.31
CA ASN A 657 17.18 13.83 18.90
C ASN A 657 16.75 15.23 18.40
N PRO A 658 17.28 15.73 17.26
CA PRO A 658 17.04 17.11 16.79
C PRO A 658 15.66 17.37 16.17
N GLY A 659 14.85 16.31 15.92
CA GLY A 659 13.59 16.45 15.21
C GLY A 659 13.74 16.93 13.75
N LEU A 660 12.62 17.17 13.08
CA LEU A 660 12.60 17.54 11.66
C LEU A 660 11.41 18.41 11.29
N LEU A 661 11.66 19.40 10.45
CA LEU A 661 10.66 20.14 9.69
C LEU A 661 10.91 19.95 8.18
N LEU A 662 9.90 19.49 7.45
CA LEU A 662 10.00 19.24 6.02
C LEU A 662 8.82 19.85 5.25
N PHE A 663 9.14 20.59 4.19
CA PHE A 663 8.20 21.12 3.22
C PHE A 663 8.47 20.53 1.84
N ASN A 664 7.45 19.96 1.21
CA ASN A 664 7.53 19.31 -0.09
C ASN A 664 6.61 19.98 -1.11
N VAL A 665 7.11 20.11 -2.34
CA VAL A 665 6.31 20.29 -3.54
C VAL A 665 6.74 19.26 -4.56
N GLY A 666 5.78 18.54 -5.16
CA GLY A 666 6.06 17.53 -6.16
C GLY A 666 5.04 17.47 -7.28
N MET A 667 5.41 16.82 -8.37
CA MET A 667 4.55 16.59 -9.52
C MET A 667 4.75 15.18 -10.06
N ASP A 668 3.64 14.50 -10.34
CA ASP A 668 3.67 13.22 -11.03
C ASP A 668 3.08 13.37 -12.42
N PHE A 669 3.68 12.70 -13.38
CA PHE A 669 3.29 12.73 -14.77
C PHE A 669 3.15 11.31 -15.30
N ASP A 670 1.94 10.94 -15.69
CA ASP A 670 1.67 9.70 -16.42
C ASP A 670 1.97 9.95 -17.91
N ILE A 671 3.25 9.91 -18.29
CA ILE A 671 3.72 10.21 -19.65
C ILE A 671 3.10 9.26 -20.66
N THR A 672 3.04 7.98 -20.32
CA THR A 672 2.30 6.94 -21.05
C THR A 672 1.63 6.02 -20.05
N PRO A 673 0.67 5.15 -20.45
CA PRO A 673 0.11 4.16 -19.53
C PRO A 673 1.15 3.24 -18.86
N LYS A 674 2.34 3.10 -19.48
CA LYS A 674 3.43 2.24 -19.00
C LYS A 674 4.54 3.00 -18.27
N LEU A 675 4.61 4.32 -18.41
CA LEU A 675 5.74 5.13 -17.94
C LEU A 675 5.23 6.34 -17.17
N LYS A 676 5.61 6.39 -15.89
CA LYS A 676 5.34 7.50 -14.99
C LYS A 676 6.64 8.17 -14.59
N MET A 677 6.60 9.50 -14.48
CA MET A 677 7.69 10.32 -13.98
C MET A 677 7.24 11.04 -12.72
N ILE A 678 8.07 11.03 -11.69
CA ILE A 678 7.79 11.61 -10.37
C ILE A 678 8.87 12.64 -10.10
N THR A 679 8.52 13.86 -9.73
CA THR A 679 9.48 14.90 -9.33
C THR A 679 9.14 15.46 -7.96
N ASN A 680 10.15 15.70 -7.13
CA ASN A 680 9.97 16.30 -5.80
C ASN A 680 11.05 17.33 -5.52
N ALA A 681 10.67 18.34 -4.75
CA ALA A 681 11.56 19.30 -4.12
C ALA A 681 11.18 19.40 -2.63
N ASN A 682 12.10 18.98 -1.78
CA ASN A 682 11.98 18.96 -0.32
C ASN A 682 12.91 20.03 0.26
N TYR A 683 12.38 20.93 1.08
CA TYR A 683 13.18 21.82 1.92
C TYR A 683 13.12 21.31 3.36
N ILE A 684 14.29 21.07 3.96
CA ILE A 684 14.42 20.29 5.18
C ILE A 684 15.22 21.09 6.22
N MET A 685 14.76 21.07 7.47
CA MET A 685 15.38 21.73 8.61
C MET A 685 15.28 20.83 9.85
N PHE A 686 16.23 20.96 10.77
CA PHE A 686 16.09 20.49 12.14
C PHE A 686 15.04 21.33 12.89
N ASP A 687 14.36 20.74 13.87
CA ASP A 687 13.47 21.50 14.76
C ASP A 687 14.30 22.24 15.82
N ASP A 688 15.19 21.49 16.50
CA ASP A 688 16.14 21.96 17.50
C ASP A 688 17.53 21.36 17.24
N THR A 689 18.61 22.08 17.54
CA THR A 689 20.00 21.66 17.23
C THR A 689 20.84 21.35 18.46
N GLU A 690 20.33 21.62 19.66
CA GLU A 690 21.04 21.50 20.93
C GLU A 690 21.56 20.07 21.19
N VAL A 691 20.82 19.05 20.75
CA VAL A 691 21.27 17.65 20.79
C VAL A 691 22.50 17.44 19.92
N LEU A 692 22.48 17.97 18.69
CA LEU A 692 23.59 17.85 17.75
C LEU A 692 24.82 18.59 18.26
N GLU A 693 24.63 19.79 18.81
CA GLU A 693 25.70 20.60 19.41
C GLU A 693 26.38 19.87 20.57
N THR A 694 25.56 19.28 21.46
CA THR A 694 26.05 18.47 22.58
C THR A 694 26.77 17.21 22.09
N TYR A 695 26.26 16.58 21.03
CA TYR A 695 26.78 15.33 20.48
C TYR A 695 28.11 15.52 19.74
N THR A 696 28.21 16.54 18.88
CA THR A 696 29.40 16.81 18.08
C THR A 696 30.41 17.71 18.80
N PHE A 697 30.08 18.23 19.98
CA PHE A 697 30.87 19.21 20.72
C PHE A 697 31.15 20.49 19.89
N GLN A 698 30.17 20.92 19.09
CA GLN A 698 30.20 22.14 18.30
C GLN A 698 29.09 23.08 18.78
N ASP A 699 29.39 24.37 18.87
CA ASP A 699 28.38 25.39 19.20
C ASP A 699 27.79 26.01 17.92
N ASP A 700 26.57 26.55 18.01
CA ASP A 700 25.90 27.34 16.97
C ASP A 700 25.65 26.57 15.64
N ILE A 701 25.16 25.32 15.71
CA ILE A 701 24.81 24.54 14.51
C ILE A 701 23.53 25.13 13.90
N ALA A 702 23.54 25.43 12.60
CA ALA A 702 22.36 25.98 11.96
C ALA A 702 21.23 24.94 11.79
N THR A 703 19.97 25.38 11.85
CA THR A 703 18.81 24.48 11.69
C THR A 703 18.57 24.05 10.24
N ALA A 704 19.00 24.83 9.25
CA ALA A 704 18.73 24.53 7.85
C ALA A 704 19.61 23.36 7.35
N ILE A 705 18.99 22.24 6.98
CA ILE A 705 19.70 21.06 6.46
C ILE A 705 20.03 21.25 4.98
N GLY A 706 19.02 21.58 4.18
CA GLY A 706 19.20 21.65 2.74
C GLY A 706 17.94 21.53 1.90
N THR A 707 18.16 21.50 0.59
CA THR A 707 17.12 21.23 -0.40
C THR A 707 17.41 19.89 -1.08
N ASP A 708 16.51 18.93 -0.94
CA ASP A 708 16.54 17.65 -1.64
C ASP A 708 15.67 17.71 -2.90
N LEU A 709 16.28 17.43 -4.05
CA LEU A 709 15.64 17.43 -5.35
C LEU A 709 15.71 16.03 -5.94
N SER A 710 14.57 15.50 -6.38
CA SER A 710 14.52 14.16 -6.96
C SER A 710 13.66 14.07 -8.23
N ILE A 711 14.09 13.17 -9.09
CA ILE A 711 13.36 12.71 -10.27
C ILE A 711 13.37 11.18 -10.30
N GLY A 712 12.19 10.59 -10.38
CA GLY A 712 11.95 9.16 -10.45
C GLY A 712 11.22 8.79 -11.73
N PHE A 713 11.47 7.58 -12.22
CA PHE A 713 10.77 6.95 -13.33
C PHE A 713 10.30 5.58 -12.91
N GLU A 714 9.03 5.28 -13.16
CA GLU A 714 8.42 3.97 -12.95
C GLU A 714 7.96 3.46 -14.33
N TYR A 715 8.46 2.29 -14.73
CA TYR A 715 8.17 1.67 -16.02
C TYR A 715 7.60 0.27 -15.86
N ARG A 716 6.34 0.10 -16.29
CA ARG A 716 5.58 -1.16 -16.27
C ARG A 716 5.32 -1.64 -17.71
N PRO A 717 6.25 -2.40 -18.32
CA PRO A 717 6.16 -2.81 -19.73
C PRO A 717 4.90 -3.61 -20.06
N LEU A 718 4.41 -4.41 -19.12
CA LEU A 718 3.26 -5.31 -19.32
C LEU A 718 1.93 -4.70 -18.86
N LEU A 719 1.94 -3.50 -18.25
CA LEU A 719 0.80 -2.93 -17.52
C LEU A 719 0.27 -3.82 -16.38
N SER A 720 0.98 -4.91 -16.08
CA SER A 720 0.83 -5.74 -14.89
C SER A 720 2.05 -5.57 -14.00
N ASP A 721 1.92 -5.94 -12.73
CA ASP A 721 2.98 -5.79 -11.74
C ASP A 721 3.98 -6.96 -11.78
N ASN A 722 3.94 -7.80 -12.82
CA ASN A 722 4.90 -8.90 -13.01
C ASN A 722 6.31 -8.38 -13.32
N ILE A 723 6.43 -7.24 -13.98
CA ILE A 723 7.72 -6.62 -14.29
C ILE A 723 7.57 -5.13 -14.05
N VAL A 724 8.31 -4.62 -13.07
CA VAL A 724 8.37 -3.20 -12.73
C VAL A 724 9.84 -2.78 -12.72
N PHE A 725 10.14 -1.69 -13.40
CA PHE A 725 11.44 -1.05 -13.33
C PHE A 725 11.28 0.34 -12.74
N GLU A 726 12.10 0.66 -11.75
CA GLU A 726 12.18 1.96 -11.14
C GLU A 726 13.58 2.50 -11.29
N ALA A 727 13.71 3.78 -11.59
CA ALA A 727 14.99 4.45 -11.64
C ALA A 727 14.85 5.84 -11.06
N GLY A 728 15.80 6.23 -10.21
CA GLY A 728 15.75 7.52 -9.53
C GLY A 728 17.10 8.22 -9.55
N ILE A 729 17.05 9.55 -9.63
CA ILE A 729 18.17 10.44 -9.39
C ILE A 729 17.73 11.42 -8.31
N ALA A 730 18.49 11.51 -7.23
CA ALA A 730 18.25 12.40 -6.12
C ALA A 730 19.52 13.19 -5.79
N THR A 731 19.35 14.44 -5.36
CA THR A 731 20.46 15.26 -4.88
C THR A 731 20.04 16.06 -3.67
N LEU A 732 20.88 16.02 -2.62
CA LEU A 732 20.75 16.89 -1.46
C LEU A 732 21.76 18.03 -1.61
N ILE A 733 21.24 19.25 -1.78
CA ILE A 733 22.03 20.47 -1.78
C ILE A 733 22.12 20.95 -0.33
N PRO A 734 23.29 20.82 0.32
CA PRO A 734 23.44 21.13 1.73
C PRO A 734 23.36 22.64 1.99
N ASP A 735 22.68 22.99 3.08
CA ASP A 735 22.69 24.32 3.68
C ASP A 735 23.61 24.36 4.91
N GLU A 736 23.63 25.47 5.64
CA GLU A 736 24.54 25.71 6.77
C GLU A 736 24.56 24.57 7.80
N GLY A 737 23.41 24.03 8.21
CA GLY A 737 23.36 22.99 9.25
C GLY A 737 24.05 21.69 8.87
N LEU A 738 23.89 21.25 7.62
CA LEU A 738 24.60 20.05 7.15
C LEU A 738 26.09 20.33 6.89
N LYS A 739 26.43 21.56 6.51
CA LYS A 739 27.84 21.98 6.36
C LYS A 739 28.54 22.06 7.70
N ASP A 740 27.87 22.49 8.76
CA ASP A 740 28.44 22.53 10.11
C ASP A 740 28.77 21.11 10.64
N LEU A 741 27.92 20.13 10.29
CA LEU A 741 28.11 18.74 10.68
C LEU A 741 29.16 17.99 9.83
N TYR A 742 29.14 18.18 8.51
CA TYR A 742 29.89 17.33 7.57
C TYR A 742 30.91 18.06 6.69
N GLY A 743 30.92 19.40 6.73
CA GLY A 743 31.71 20.17 5.81
C GLY A 743 33.21 20.12 6.13
N LYS A 744 34.01 20.45 5.11
CA LYS A 744 35.46 20.40 5.18
C LYS A 744 36.00 21.73 5.71
N TYR A 745 36.87 21.66 6.71
CA TYR A 745 37.61 22.79 7.22
C TYR A 745 39.05 22.75 6.71
N ASP A 746 39.54 23.82 6.09
CA ASP A 746 40.98 24.00 5.87
C ASP A 746 41.62 24.55 7.16
N PRO A 747 42.46 23.76 7.85
CA PRO A 747 43.09 24.18 9.09
C PRO A 747 44.09 25.34 8.90
N PHE A 748 44.49 25.65 7.66
CA PHE A 748 45.42 26.73 7.34
C PHE A 748 44.73 28.04 6.91
N THR A 749 43.41 28.03 6.73
CA THR A 749 42.65 29.19 6.26
C THR A 749 41.59 29.57 7.29
N ILE A 750 41.89 30.59 8.12
CA ILE A 750 40.98 31.15 9.16
C ILE A 750 39.59 31.53 8.61
N ALA A 751 39.48 31.78 7.30
CA ALA A 751 38.20 32.10 6.65
C ALA A 751 37.27 30.89 6.43
N GLN A 752 37.78 29.65 6.35
CA GLN A 752 36.96 28.44 6.19
C GLN A 752 36.54 27.82 7.53
N VAL A 753 37.17 28.20 8.65
CA VAL A 753 36.74 27.81 10.01
C VAL A 753 35.29 28.27 10.29
N ASN A 754 34.86 29.36 9.67
CA ASN A 754 33.52 29.95 9.87
C ASN A 754 32.55 29.69 8.70
N ASN A 755 32.94 28.91 7.68
CA ASN A 755 32.07 28.61 6.53
C ASN A 755 32.51 27.29 5.88
N PRO A 756 32.16 26.15 6.50
CA PRO A 756 32.53 24.84 5.99
C PRO A 756 31.90 24.57 4.62
N GLU A 757 32.67 24.01 3.69
CA GLU A 757 32.17 23.66 2.36
C GLU A 757 31.77 22.18 2.32
N LEU A 758 30.54 21.91 1.88
CA LEU A 758 30.04 20.58 1.58
C LEU A 758 29.45 20.60 0.16
N ASP A 759 29.98 19.74 -0.70
CA ASP A 759 29.47 19.57 -2.06
C ASP A 759 28.06 18.95 -2.03
N PRO A 760 27.23 19.21 -3.06
CA PRO A 760 25.96 18.50 -3.20
C PRO A 760 26.17 16.99 -3.23
N LEU A 761 25.35 16.28 -2.47
CA LEU A 761 25.39 14.82 -2.40
C LEU A 761 24.43 14.25 -3.44
N PHE A 762 24.83 13.18 -4.12
CA PHE A 762 24.05 12.56 -5.19
C PHE A 762 23.76 11.09 -4.91
N SER A 763 22.60 10.64 -5.38
CA SER A 763 22.21 9.23 -5.40
C SER A 763 21.53 8.91 -6.73
N ILE A 764 21.94 7.81 -7.34
CA ILE A 764 21.34 7.25 -8.56
C ILE A 764 21.06 5.79 -8.29
N PHE A 765 19.84 5.35 -8.56
CA PHE A 765 19.50 3.94 -8.44
C PHE A 765 18.69 3.43 -9.62
N VAL A 766 18.78 2.12 -9.84
CA VAL A 766 17.90 1.35 -10.70
C VAL A 766 17.46 0.12 -9.93
N GLN A 767 16.16 -0.11 -9.89
CA GLN A 767 15.50 -1.23 -9.26
C GLN A 767 14.65 -1.97 -10.30
N GLY A 768 14.68 -3.30 -10.23
CA GLY A 768 13.85 -4.16 -11.05
C GLY A 768 13.20 -5.23 -10.19
N ALA A 769 11.88 -5.33 -10.26
CA ALA A 769 11.10 -6.39 -9.62
C ALA A 769 10.48 -7.29 -10.70
N PHE A 770 10.67 -8.60 -10.53
CA PHE A 770 10.15 -9.63 -11.42
C PHE A 770 9.34 -10.62 -10.60
N ILE A 771 8.04 -10.68 -10.87
CA ILE A 771 7.08 -11.51 -10.13
C ILE A 771 6.46 -12.51 -11.08
N TYR A 772 6.59 -13.78 -10.71
CA TYR A 772 5.97 -14.91 -11.37
C TYR A 772 4.71 -15.35 -10.61
#